data_AF-A0A971PWP4-F1
#
_entry.id   AF-A0A971PWP4-F1
#
_cell.length_a   1.000
_cell.length_b   1.000
_cell.length_c   1.000
_cell.angle_alpha   90.00
_cell.angle_beta   90.00
_cell.angle_gamma   90.00
#
_symmetry.space_group_name_H-M   'P 1'
#
loop_
_entity.id
_entity.type
_entity.pdbx_description
1 polymer ?
#
loop_
_entity_poly.entity_id
_entity_poly.type
_entity_poly.pdbx_seq_one_letter_code
_entity_poly.pdbx_strand_id
1 'polypeptide(L)'
;MNKYSPGGTEFTSRSYTSRCGIEIRREVEKIEVIGASDYILEQIDHQKGALFSSSYEYPGRYSQWDIGFIDPCLEIRARQTEFFIKALNSNGSSLLSPIYHCLASNTSVLEVSYIKRTAGALRGIPVIYGKIKPQAAFFAEEERSRQASIFSVIRAVKELLADDQDRFLGLYGAFGYDLIFQFEPMDLKQERSSDQWDLVLYLPDKLLVVNHRMERAYRLSYSFVPEAAANLELPPINETNTSNLVSQLPQHQPGRYARKVELAQQAFKEGELFEVVLSQTLYEPCPDHPSQVFSRLRTLNPSPYGFIINLGSEFLVGASPEMYVRVEGKRVETCPISGTIKRGKDALEDEVQIRNLLNSSKDEAELTMCTDVDRNDKSRICDPGSVRVIGRRQIELYSHVIHTVDHVEGYLRENYDALDAFLTHMWAVTVTGAPKRAAIKWLEENEDSPRGWYGGAVGFYTFNGDLNTGLTLRTISIKHNIAQIRAGATLLYDSIPENEEAETYMKAAALIKSLHSTNLKEMAMDKEREVQPGRKKKVLLVDHEDSFVHTLADYFRQTGARVEVIRWHLALDIIKASKNLDLVVLSPGPGRPKDFKTQESIQCCLDNGIPIFGVCLGLQAVVKYFGGQLAVLDYPQHGKISKVSRLQTGNLWEAIPQEFTVGRYHSLCAASIPDCLKVTAMSEDNVVMAIEHRHLPVAAVQFHPESILSAQDDLGLRLIMNVITSLTGRKKQAESLTG
;
A
#
# COMPACT_ATOMS: atom_id res chain seq x y z
N MET A 1 6.30 18.53 8.82
CA MET A 1 7.76 18.35 8.97
C MET A 1 8.58 18.84 7.77
N ASN A 2 7.99 19.53 6.78
CA ASN A 2 8.68 19.94 5.55
C ASN A 2 9.67 21.13 5.68
N LYS A 3 9.99 21.56 6.91
CA LYS A 3 10.88 22.70 7.17
C LYS A 3 11.84 22.42 8.32
N TYR A 4 12.69 21.39 8.19
CA TYR A 4 13.94 21.36 8.96
C TYR A 4 14.84 22.43 8.38
N SER A 5 15.00 23.53 9.10
CA SER A 5 15.84 24.62 8.62
C SER A 5 17.30 24.19 8.74
N PRO A 6 18.14 24.32 7.70
CA PRO A 6 19.54 23.87 7.72
C PRO A 6 20.43 24.49 8.81
N GLY A 7 19.91 25.44 9.62
CA GLY A 7 20.59 26.07 10.76
C GLY A 7 19.72 26.25 12.01
N GLY A 8 18.67 25.43 12.20
CA GLY A 8 17.75 25.57 13.34
C GLY A 8 18.35 25.19 14.70
N THR A 9 18.03 25.94 15.74
CA THR A 9 18.32 25.66 17.18
C THR A 9 17.54 24.45 17.73
N GLU A 10 16.84 23.71 16.87
CA GLU A 10 16.01 22.57 17.22
C GLU A 10 16.82 21.36 17.71
N PHE A 11 18.07 21.21 17.25
CA PHE A 11 18.99 20.14 17.68
C PHE A 11 20.15 20.63 18.57
N THR A 12 19.92 21.67 19.37
CA THR A 12 20.89 22.15 20.36
C THR A 12 20.46 21.84 21.79
N SER A 13 21.39 21.36 22.62
CA SER A 13 21.19 21.23 24.06
C SER A 13 20.91 22.59 24.70
N ARG A 14 19.94 22.66 25.61
CA ARG A 14 19.54 23.90 26.27
C ARG A 14 18.74 23.62 27.55
N SER A 15 18.74 24.58 28.46
CA SER A 15 17.78 24.64 29.56
C SER A 15 16.83 25.81 29.33
N TYR A 16 15.55 25.59 29.62
CA TYR A 16 14.51 26.61 29.50
C TYR A 16 13.45 26.40 30.58
N THR A 17 12.70 27.45 30.88
CA THR A 17 11.58 27.40 31.82
C THR A 17 10.29 27.38 31.01
N SER A 18 9.41 26.42 31.27
CA SER A 18 8.07 26.38 30.66
C SER A 18 7.28 27.63 31.04
N ARG A 19 6.20 27.92 30.30
CA ARG A 19 5.32 29.07 30.59
C ARG A 19 4.77 29.08 32.01
N CYS A 20 4.64 27.91 32.65
CA CYS A 20 4.14 27.76 34.01
C CYS A 20 5.25 27.58 35.06
N GLY A 21 6.52 27.80 34.72
CA GLY A 21 7.62 27.84 35.70
C GLY A 21 8.36 26.52 35.92
N ILE A 22 8.12 25.47 35.12
CA ILE A 22 8.87 24.21 35.23
C ILE A 22 10.21 24.36 34.51
N GLU A 23 11.31 24.11 35.19
CA GLU A 23 12.63 24.08 34.57
C GLU A 23 12.84 22.75 33.83
N ILE A 24 13.11 22.86 32.52
CA ILE A 24 13.29 21.75 31.59
C ILE A 24 14.69 21.84 31.02
N ARG A 25 15.48 20.77 31.19
CA ARG A 25 16.78 20.62 30.54
C ARG A 25 16.68 19.60 29.42
N ARG A 26 17.05 20.04 28.21
CA ARG A 26 17.12 19.21 27.01
C ARG A 26 18.57 18.99 26.61
N GLU A 27 18.98 17.74 26.50
CA GLU A 27 20.27 17.34 25.97
C GLU A 27 20.09 16.69 24.60
N VAL A 28 20.88 17.10 23.61
CA VAL A 28 20.84 16.57 22.26
C VAL A 28 22.16 15.90 21.94
N GLU A 29 22.09 14.65 21.51
CA GLU A 29 23.21 13.85 21.07
C GLU A 29 22.99 13.43 19.61
N LYS A 30 24.00 13.61 18.78
CA LYS A 30 23.97 13.12 17.40
C LYS A 30 24.38 11.64 17.39
N ILE A 31 23.60 10.81 16.69
CA ILE A 31 23.87 9.38 16.55
C ILE A 31 23.97 8.98 15.06
N GLU A 32 24.42 7.76 14.79
CA GLU A 32 24.43 7.21 13.44
C GLU A 32 23.00 6.92 12.97
N VAL A 33 22.73 7.19 11.69
CA VAL A 33 21.40 6.96 11.08
C VAL A 33 21.14 5.48 10.88
N ILE A 34 22.17 4.74 10.46
CA ILE A 34 22.08 3.31 10.19
C ILE A 34 21.83 2.59 11.53
N GLY A 35 20.74 1.83 11.61
CA GLY A 35 20.35 1.09 12.81
C GLY A 35 19.70 1.93 13.91
N ALA A 36 19.51 3.25 13.72
CA ALA A 36 18.94 4.12 14.75
C ALA A 36 17.57 3.64 15.24
N SER A 37 16.67 3.33 14.29
CA SER A 37 15.32 2.86 14.57
C SER A 37 15.27 1.39 15.02
N ASP A 38 16.31 0.60 14.71
CA ASP A 38 16.38 -0.82 15.07
C ASP A 38 16.51 -0.99 16.59
N TYR A 39 17.22 -0.09 17.27
CA TYR A 39 17.28 -0.04 18.73
C TYR A 39 15.89 0.03 19.38
N ILE A 40 14.98 0.84 18.83
CA ILE A 40 13.61 0.94 19.34
C ILE A 40 12.86 -0.37 19.09
N LEU A 41 13.00 -0.94 17.89
CA LEU A 41 12.32 -2.20 17.52
C LEU A 41 12.76 -3.39 18.38
N GLU A 42 14.03 -3.46 18.77
CA GLU A 42 14.54 -4.53 19.64
C GLU A 42 13.98 -4.47 21.07
N GLN A 43 13.62 -3.28 21.54
CA GLN A 43 13.19 -3.06 22.93
C GLN A 43 11.66 -2.94 23.08
N ILE A 44 10.96 -2.48 22.05
CA ILE A 44 9.52 -2.15 22.11
C ILE A 44 8.62 -3.36 22.43
N ASP A 45 9.07 -4.59 22.15
CA ASP A 45 8.33 -5.81 22.50
C ASP A 45 8.29 -6.05 24.02
N HIS A 46 9.22 -5.47 24.78
CA HIS A 46 9.39 -5.69 26.22
C HIS A 46 9.09 -4.45 27.06
N GLN A 47 9.14 -3.25 26.45
CA GLN A 47 8.97 -1.98 27.13
C GLN A 47 7.92 -1.13 26.43
N LYS A 48 7.14 -0.38 27.21
CA LYS A 48 6.22 0.64 26.67
C LYS A 48 7.01 1.62 25.83
N GLY A 49 6.45 2.01 24.69
CA GLY A 49 7.15 2.81 23.71
C GLY A 49 6.36 2.92 22.42
N ALA A 50 6.87 3.73 21.51
CA ALA A 50 6.31 3.88 20.18
C ALA A 50 7.41 4.18 19.17
N LEU A 51 7.20 3.75 17.93
CA LEU A 51 7.93 4.20 16.77
C LEU A 51 6.91 4.65 15.73
N PHE A 52 7.00 5.91 15.32
CA PHE A 52 6.25 6.50 14.22
C PHE A 52 7.20 6.72 13.06
N SER A 53 6.81 6.32 11.86
CA SER A 53 7.63 6.43 10.66
C SER A 53 6.83 6.93 9.48
N SER A 54 7.52 7.65 8.60
CA SER A 54 7.03 7.99 7.27
C SER A 54 8.05 7.46 6.27
N SER A 55 7.73 6.35 5.58
CA SER A 55 8.63 5.74 4.59
C SER A 55 8.39 6.26 3.17
N TYR A 56 7.42 7.17 3.00
CA TYR A 56 6.99 7.69 1.72
C TYR A 56 7.28 9.19 1.60
N GLU A 57 7.76 9.62 0.43
CA GLU A 57 7.97 11.03 0.12
C GLU A 57 6.99 11.45 -0.97
N TYR A 58 6.28 12.54 -0.71
CA TYR A 58 5.46 13.20 -1.71
C TYR A 58 5.70 14.71 -1.59
N PRO A 59 6.21 15.39 -2.63
CA PRO A 59 6.57 16.80 -2.56
C PRO A 59 5.46 17.66 -1.95
N GLY A 60 5.81 18.46 -0.94
CA GLY A 60 4.85 19.35 -0.27
C GLY A 60 3.92 18.68 0.75
N ARG A 61 3.74 17.34 0.69
CA ARG A 61 2.83 16.60 1.57
C ARG A 61 3.55 15.73 2.61
N TYR A 62 4.42 14.82 2.18
CA TYR A 62 5.13 13.86 3.04
C TYR A 62 6.64 13.96 2.88
N SER A 63 7.35 13.72 3.98
CA SER A 63 8.81 13.66 4.06
C SER A 63 9.19 12.41 4.82
N GLN A 64 10.35 11.82 4.54
CA GLN A 64 10.80 10.62 5.25
C GLN A 64 11.44 10.94 6.60
N TRP A 65 10.93 10.33 7.67
CA TRP A 65 11.42 10.49 9.05
C TRP A 65 11.00 9.31 9.92
N ASP A 66 11.75 9.08 10.99
CA ASP A 66 11.35 8.22 12.11
C ASP A 66 11.40 9.00 13.42
N ILE A 67 10.40 8.84 14.28
CA ILE A 67 10.40 9.33 15.65
C ILE A 67 9.99 8.20 16.57
N GLY A 68 10.81 7.89 17.56
CA GLY A 68 10.52 6.80 18.48
C GLY A 68 11.05 7.01 19.88
N PHE A 69 10.53 6.23 20.81
CA PHE A 69 10.96 6.22 22.20
C PHE A 69 10.62 4.87 22.85
N ILE A 70 11.34 4.59 23.92
CA ILE A 70 11.11 3.47 24.85
C ILE A 70 11.16 4.01 26.27
N ASP A 71 10.46 3.33 27.18
CA ASP A 71 10.42 3.68 28.61
C ASP A 71 10.04 5.16 28.86
N PRO A 72 8.88 5.62 28.36
CA PRO A 72 8.46 7.01 28.54
C PRO A 72 8.29 7.35 30.01
N CYS A 73 8.45 8.61 30.39
CA CYS A 73 8.41 9.00 31.81
C CYS A 73 7.00 9.01 32.41
N LEU A 74 5.98 9.30 31.60
CA LEU A 74 4.59 9.47 32.05
C LEU A 74 3.60 8.92 31.03
N GLU A 75 2.50 8.38 31.53
CA GLU A 75 1.41 7.77 30.77
C GLU A 75 0.08 8.42 31.14
N ILE A 76 -0.70 8.81 30.14
CA ILE A 76 -2.07 9.33 30.26
C ILE A 76 -3.00 8.34 29.59
N ARG A 77 -3.93 7.75 30.34
CA ARG A 77 -4.99 6.90 29.81
C ARG A 77 -6.36 7.50 30.07
N ALA A 78 -7.30 7.30 29.16
CA ALA A 78 -8.69 7.64 29.38
C ALA A 78 -9.64 6.59 28.83
N ARG A 79 -10.78 6.47 29.48
CA ARG A 79 -11.94 5.70 29.02
C ARG A 79 -13.20 6.42 29.48
N GLN A 80 -14.16 6.60 28.58
CA GLN A 80 -15.38 7.36 28.85
C GLN A 80 -15.03 8.71 29.51
N THR A 81 -15.52 8.97 30.72
CA THR A 81 -15.25 10.21 31.46
C THR A 81 -14.10 10.10 32.46
N GLU A 82 -13.48 8.93 32.61
CA GLU A 82 -12.40 8.68 33.56
C GLU A 82 -11.03 8.86 32.90
N PHE A 83 -10.07 9.40 33.66
CA PHE A 83 -8.69 9.49 33.23
C PHE A 83 -7.70 9.11 34.34
N PHE A 84 -6.54 8.62 33.91
CA PHE A 84 -5.45 8.17 34.76
C PHE A 84 -4.15 8.77 34.25
N ILE A 85 -3.36 9.38 35.13
CA ILE A 85 -2.01 9.86 34.83
C ILE A 85 -1.03 9.16 35.76
N LYS A 86 -0.10 8.40 35.18
CA LYS A 86 0.82 7.52 35.89
C LYS A 86 2.26 7.93 35.56
N ALA A 87 3.08 8.07 36.59
CA ALA A 87 4.53 8.13 36.41
C ALA A 87 5.10 6.73 36.20
N LEU A 88 5.98 6.59 35.21
CA LEU A 88 6.65 5.34 34.87
C LEU A 88 8.10 5.33 35.34
N ASN A 89 8.71 6.50 35.53
CA ASN A 89 10.04 6.67 36.11
C ASN A 89 10.11 7.89 37.07
N SER A 90 11.29 8.18 37.62
CA SER A 90 11.50 9.30 38.55
C SER A 90 11.26 10.67 37.91
N ASN A 91 11.56 10.80 36.61
CA ASN A 91 11.36 12.03 35.85
C ASN A 91 9.87 12.32 35.61
N GLY A 92 9.04 11.28 35.44
CA GLY A 92 7.59 11.46 35.42
C GLY A 92 7.00 11.75 36.81
N SER A 93 7.62 11.21 37.86
CA SER A 93 7.17 11.42 39.24
C SER A 93 7.28 12.88 39.69
N SER A 94 8.30 13.61 39.21
CA SER A 94 8.44 15.06 39.49
C SER A 94 7.30 15.88 38.89
N LEU A 95 6.69 15.41 37.80
CA LEU A 95 5.59 16.11 37.11
C LEU A 95 4.22 15.87 37.76
N LEU A 96 4.03 14.81 38.54
CA LEU A 96 2.71 14.47 39.07
C LEU A 96 2.15 15.53 40.02
N SER A 97 2.97 16.11 40.90
CA SER A 97 2.47 17.15 41.83
C SER A 97 2.04 18.42 41.09
N PRO A 98 2.87 19.00 40.19
CA PRO A 98 2.44 20.12 39.35
C PRO A 98 1.18 19.82 38.52
N ILE A 99 1.11 18.63 37.87
CA ILE A 99 -0.06 18.23 37.08
C ILE A 99 -1.30 18.14 37.98
N TYR A 100 -1.20 17.52 39.16
CA TYR A 100 -2.32 17.43 40.08
C TYR A 100 -2.86 18.80 40.49
N HIS A 101 -1.99 19.76 40.84
CA HIS A 101 -2.42 21.11 41.21
C HIS A 101 -3.07 21.86 40.04
N CYS A 102 -2.54 21.68 38.83
CA CYS A 102 -3.14 22.21 37.61
C CYS A 102 -4.55 21.62 37.36
N LEU A 103 -4.71 20.31 37.50
CA LEU A 103 -6.00 19.64 37.28
C LEU A 103 -7.01 19.89 38.39
N ALA A 104 -6.57 20.05 39.64
CA ALA A 104 -7.45 20.37 40.77
C ALA A 104 -8.08 21.76 40.66
N SER A 105 -7.45 22.68 39.91
CA SER A 105 -7.98 24.00 39.62
C SER A 105 -8.70 24.08 38.26
N ASN A 106 -8.72 22.99 37.48
CA ASN A 106 -9.29 22.97 36.14
C ASN A 106 -10.83 22.85 36.19
N THR A 107 -11.52 23.79 35.54
CA THR A 107 -12.99 23.87 35.57
C THR A 107 -13.68 22.73 34.82
N SER A 108 -13.01 22.00 33.92
CA SER A 108 -13.55 20.84 33.22
C SER A 108 -13.42 19.53 34.00
N VAL A 109 -12.64 19.50 35.08
CA VAL A 109 -12.43 18.31 35.90
C VAL A 109 -13.46 18.30 37.04
N LEU A 110 -14.20 17.20 37.18
CA LEU A 110 -15.23 17.01 38.19
C LEU A 110 -14.63 16.64 39.55
N GLU A 111 -13.77 15.63 39.53
CA GLU A 111 -13.02 15.17 40.69
C GLU A 111 -11.62 14.76 40.25
N VAL A 112 -10.64 15.01 41.11
CA VAL A 112 -9.27 14.56 40.91
C VAL A 112 -8.68 14.15 42.26
N SER A 113 -7.93 13.07 42.25
CA SER A 113 -7.31 12.49 43.44
C SER A 113 -5.87 12.12 43.14
N TYR A 114 -4.99 12.37 44.11
CA TYR A 114 -3.60 11.97 44.03
C TYR A 114 -3.34 10.75 44.92
N ILE A 115 -3.27 9.58 44.30
CA ILE A 115 -3.15 8.29 44.98
C ILE A 115 -1.66 7.97 45.15
N LYS A 116 -1.11 8.24 46.34
CA LYS A 116 0.31 7.99 46.67
C LYS A 116 0.64 6.52 46.93
N ARG A 117 -0.36 5.68 47.22
CA ARG A 117 -0.20 4.24 47.46
C ARG A 117 -1.32 3.48 46.77
N THR A 118 -0.94 2.72 45.77
CA THR A 118 -1.79 1.84 44.96
C THR A 118 -1.75 0.40 45.48
N ALA A 119 -2.81 -0.38 45.23
CA ALA A 119 -2.86 -1.81 45.51
C ALA A 119 -2.59 -2.65 44.24
N GLY A 120 -2.34 -3.96 44.40
CA GLY A 120 -2.21 -4.90 43.27
C GLY A 120 -0.93 -4.72 42.43
N ALA A 121 -1.02 -4.91 41.11
CA ALA A 121 0.10 -4.84 40.18
C ALA A 121 0.78 -3.45 40.08
N LEU A 122 0.13 -2.40 40.58
CA LEU A 122 0.65 -1.03 40.56
C LEU A 122 1.34 -0.62 41.86
N ARG A 123 1.49 -1.53 42.84
CA ARG A 123 1.86 -1.22 44.24
C ARG A 123 3.04 -0.26 44.37
N GLY A 124 2.77 0.92 44.92
CA GLY A 124 3.76 1.94 45.24
C GLY A 124 3.98 3.00 44.16
N ILE A 125 3.33 2.88 43.00
CA ILE A 125 3.41 3.88 41.92
C ILE A 125 2.35 4.97 42.16
N PRO A 126 2.73 6.26 42.26
CA PRO A 126 1.77 7.35 42.38
C PRO A 126 0.97 7.53 41.09
N VAL A 127 -0.35 7.69 41.24
CA VAL A 127 -1.29 7.87 40.11
C VAL A 127 -2.23 9.02 40.41
N ILE A 128 -2.48 9.87 39.42
CA ILE A 128 -3.60 10.80 39.42
C ILE A 128 -4.78 10.11 38.77
N TYR A 129 -5.88 10.02 39.50
CA TYR A 129 -7.17 9.60 38.95
C TYR A 129 -8.11 10.79 38.95
N GLY A 130 -8.88 10.96 37.88
CA GLY A 130 -9.95 11.94 37.88
C GLY A 130 -11.09 11.61 36.93
N LYS A 131 -12.17 12.37 37.07
CA LYS A 131 -13.31 12.33 36.16
C LYS A 131 -13.54 13.70 35.54
N ILE A 132 -13.96 13.69 34.29
CA ILE A 132 -14.32 14.89 33.53
C ILE A 132 -15.78 15.24 33.84
N LYS A 133 -16.10 16.54 33.85
CA LYS A 133 -17.48 17.00 34.00
C LYS A 133 -18.33 16.58 32.80
N PRO A 134 -19.61 16.21 33.01
CA PRO A 134 -20.56 16.06 31.91
C PRO A 134 -20.63 17.35 31.08
N GLN A 135 -20.94 17.20 29.80
CA GLN A 135 -21.14 18.34 28.91
C GLN A 135 -22.28 19.25 29.38
N ALA A 136 -22.19 20.53 29.04
CA ALA A 136 -23.30 21.46 29.24
C ALA A 136 -24.49 21.05 28.35
N ALA A 137 -25.71 21.19 28.88
CA ALA A 137 -26.92 20.83 28.14
C ALA A 137 -27.18 21.72 26.91
N PHE A 138 -26.58 22.92 26.87
CA PHE A 138 -26.72 23.86 25.77
C PHE A 138 -25.39 24.58 25.54
N PHE A 139 -24.89 24.53 24.30
CA PHE A 139 -23.72 25.27 23.82
C PHE A 139 -23.90 25.57 22.32
N ALA A 140 -23.24 26.60 21.81
CA ALA A 140 -23.20 26.87 20.37
C ALA A 140 -22.30 25.84 19.67
N GLU A 141 -22.64 25.39 18.46
CA GLU A 141 -21.91 24.31 17.78
C GLU A 141 -20.42 24.66 17.53
N GLU A 142 -20.10 25.95 17.42
CA GLU A 142 -18.74 26.49 17.34
C GLU A 142 -17.91 26.28 18.61
N GLU A 143 -18.56 26.03 19.75
CA GLU A 143 -17.94 25.75 21.06
C GLU A 143 -17.87 24.24 21.36
N ARG A 144 -18.28 23.36 20.43
CA ARG A 144 -18.29 21.90 20.63
C ARG A 144 -16.92 21.34 21.02
N SER A 145 -15.84 21.82 20.38
CA SER A 145 -14.46 21.40 20.67
C SER A 145 -13.90 21.94 22.00
N ARG A 146 -14.62 22.89 22.63
CA ARG A 146 -14.29 23.51 23.92
C ARG A 146 -15.07 22.91 25.08
N GLN A 147 -16.02 22.01 24.83
CA GLN A 147 -16.72 21.29 25.89
C GLN A 147 -15.76 20.43 26.72
N ALA A 148 -16.11 20.23 28.00
CA ALA A 148 -15.34 19.43 28.92
C ALA A 148 -15.15 18.00 28.38
N SER A 149 -13.90 17.59 28.22
CA SER A 149 -13.51 16.28 27.69
C SER A 149 -12.10 15.91 28.17
N ILE A 150 -11.60 14.74 27.77
CA ILE A 150 -10.20 14.37 28.03
C ILE A 150 -9.21 15.37 27.41
N PHE A 151 -9.62 16.07 26.35
CA PHE A 151 -8.80 17.07 25.69
C PHE A 151 -8.62 18.33 26.55
N SER A 152 -9.51 18.61 27.50
CA SER A 152 -9.28 19.65 28.51
C SER A 152 -8.11 19.31 29.44
N VAL A 153 -7.95 18.03 29.78
CA VAL A 153 -6.80 17.52 30.57
C VAL A 153 -5.52 17.60 29.76
N ILE A 154 -5.57 17.19 28.48
CA ILE A 154 -4.41 17.27 27.56
C ILE A 154 -3.97 18.73 27.38
N ARG A 155 -4.90 19.68 27.21
CA ARG A 155 -4.59 21.11 27.15
C ARG A 155 -3.91 21.61 28.43
N ALA A 156 -4.41 21.21 29.60
CA ALA A 156 -3.84 21.60 30.88
C ALA A 156 -2.38 21.10 31.04
N VAL A 157 -2.11 19.84 30.68
CA VAL A 157 -0.75 19.28 30.68
C VAL A 157 0.15 19.99 29.67
N LYS A 158 -0.37 20.31 28.48
CA LYS A 158 0.39 21.07 27.47
C LYS A 158 0.76 22.46 27.97
N GLU A 159 -0.16 23.21 28.57
CA GLU A 159 0.14 24.57 29.06
C GLU A 159 1.21 24.56 30.16
N LEU A 160 1.16 23.54 31.03
CA LEU A 160 2.15 23.35 32.09
C LEU A 160 3.59 23.19 31.55
N LEU A 161 3.74 22.57 30.38
CA LEU A 161 5.04 22.21 29.76
C LEU A 161 5.32 22.98 28.45
N ALA A 162 4.54 24.02 28.15
CA ALA A 162 4.60 24.75 26.90
C ALA A 162 5.92 25.50 26.70
N ASP A 163 6.49 25.37 25.49
CA ASP A 163 7.59 26.16 24.97
C ASP A 163 7.48 26.26 23.44
N ASP A 164 7.62 27.46 22.87
CA ASP A 164 7.41 27.69 21.43
C ASP A 164 8.60 27.25 20.55
N GLN A 165 9.76 27.02 21.17
CA GLN A 165 10.99 26.66 20.46
C GLN A 165 11.26 25.15 20.47
N ASP A 166 10.61 24.39 21.37
CA ASP A 166 10.73 22.94 21.41
C ASP A 166 9.67 22.25 20.55
N ARG A 167 10.11 21.65 19.45
CA ARG A 167 9.23 21.00 18.48
C ARG A 167 9.04 19.51 18.71
N PHE A 168 9.66 18.94 19.75
CA PHE A 168 9.69 17.48 19.97
C PHE A 168 9.14 17.10 21.34
N LEU A 169 9.26 17.93 22.37
CA LEU A 169 8.62 17.62 23.64
C LEU A 169 7.09 17.64 23.48
N GLY A 170 6.41 16.55 23.84
CA GLY A 170 4.99 16.38 23.57
C GLY A 170 4.40 15.08 24.08
N LEU A 171 3.13 14.87 23.73
CA LEU A 171 2.38 13.66 24.01
C LEU A 171 2.25 12.80 22.74
N TYR A 172 2.60 11.53 22.85
CA TYR A 172 2.71 10.59 21.74
C TYR A 172 1.86 9.34 22.01
N GLY A 173 1.07 8.87 21.06
CA GLY A 173 0.34 7.62 21.25
C GLY A 173 -0.86 7.45 20.32
N ALA A 174 -1.95 6.95 20.90
CA ALA A 174 -3.15 6.52 20.18
C ALA A 174 -4.43 7.14 20.76
N PHE A 175 -5.35 7.43 19.85
CA PHE A 175 -6.68 7.98 20.07
C PHE A 175 -7.69 6.99 19.50
N GLY A 176 -8.52 6.38 20.36
CA GLY A 176 -9.53 5.40 19.99
C GLY A 176 -10.78 6.06 19.41
N TYR A 177 -11.51 5.32 18.57
CA TYR A 177 -12.71 5.77 17.89
C TYR A 177 -13.78 6.26 18.88
N ASP A 178 -13.95 5.55 19.99
CA ASP A 178 -14.99 5.82 21.00
C ASP A 178 -14.83 7.18 21.71
N LEU A 179 -13.71 7.89 21.54
CA LEU A 179 -13.56 9.29 21.97
C LEU A 179 -14.67 10.20 21.42
N ILE A 180 -15.22 9.88 20.24
CA ILE A 180 -16.30 10.66 19.63
C ILE A 180 -17.54 10.72 20.50
N PHE A 181 -17.81 9.69 21.31
CA PHE A 181 -18.99 9.64 22.18
C PHE A 181 -18.90 10.59 23.38
N GLN A 182 -17.70 11.14 23.66
CA GLN A 182 -17.55 12.26 24.59
C GLN A 182 -18.06 13.58 24.00
N PHE A 183 -18.27 13.66 22.68
CA PHE A 183 -18.65 14.86 21.93
C PHE A 183 -20.01 14.75 21.23
N GLU A 184 -20.36 13.56 20.76
CA GLU A 184 -21.65 13.22 20.16
C GLU A 184 -22.36 12.19 21.05
N PRO A 185 -23.06 12.64 22.12
CA PRO A 185 -23.77 11.74 22.99
C PRO A 185 -24.90 11.03 22.23
N MET A 186 -24.93 9.70 22.31
CA MET A 186 -25.95 8.85 21.70
C MET A 186 -26.15 7.56 22.50
N ASP A 187 -27.27 6.87 22.25
CA ASP A 187 -27.58 5.60 22.90
C ASP A 187 -26.68 4.49 22.36
N LEU A 188 -25.70 4.06 23.17
CA LEU A 188 -24.77 3.00 22.81
C LEU A 188 -25.48 1.63 22.87
N LYS A 189 -25.30 0.82 21.82
CA LYS A 189 -25.89 -0.53 21.69
C LYS A 189 -24.88 -1.64 21.92
N GLN A 190 -23.60 -1.35 21.72
CA GLN A 190 -22.53 -2.34 21.83
C GLN A 190 -21.91 -2.32 23.24
N GLU A 191 -21.54 -3.49 23.74
CA GLU A 191 -20.89 -3.61 25.04
C GLU A 191 -19.39 -3.32 24.91
N ARG A 192 -18.87 -2.37 25.70
CA ARG A 192 -17.43 -2.07 25.77
C ARG A 192 -16.80 -2.88 26.90
N SER A 193 -15.68 -3.52 26.61
CA SER A 193 -14.91 -4.22 27.64
C SER A 193 -14.29 -3.24 28.63
N SER A 194 -14.18 -3.64 29.90
CA SER A 194 -13.59 -2.83 30.96
C SER A 194 -12.10 -2.49 30.75
N ASP A 195 -11.42 -3.26 29.89
CA ASP A 195 -10.02 -3.10 29.53
C ASP A 195 -9.81 -2.38 28.17
N GLN A 196 -10.89 -1.88 27.55
CA GLN A 196 -10.82 -1.00 26.39
C GLN A 196 -10.44 0.41 26.84
N TRP A 197 -9.38 0.96 26.24
CA TRP A 197 -8.97 2.35 26.42
C TRP A 197 -9.38 3.18 25.21
N ASP A 198 -9.87 4.40 25.46
CA ASP A 198 -10.23 5.35 24.39
C ASP A 198 -9.03 6.27 24.06
N LEU A 199 -8.07 6.39 24.98
CA LEU A 199 -6.87 7.19 24.80
C LEU A 199 -5.71 6.55 25.55
N VAL A 200 -4.55 6.46 24.91
CA VAL A 200 -3.27 6.21 25.58
C VAL A 200 -2.21 7.13 24.97
N LEU A 201 -1.71 8.06 25.76
CA LEU A 201 -0.63 8.97 25.39
C LEU A 201 0.53 8.85 26.36
N TYR A 202 1.74 8.94 25.83
CA TYR A 202 2.99 8.91 26.57
C TYR A 202 3.70 10.26 26.46
N LEU A 203 4.34 10.67 27.55
CA LEU A 203 5.33 11.74 27.55
C LEU A 203 6.72 11.09 27.59
N PRO A 204 7.45 11.04 26.47
CA PRO A 204 8.80 10.51 26.44
C PRO A 204 9.78 11.54 27.02
N ASP A 205 10.70 11.07 27.85
CA ASP A 205 11.86 11.84 28.29
C ASP A 205 13.11 11.51 27.47
N LYS A 206 13.08 10.46 26.65
CA LYS A 206 14.08 10.16 25.63
C LYS A 206 13.40 9.95 24.29
N LEU A 207 13.82 10.70 23.29
CA LEU A 207 13.27 10.67 21.93
C LEU A 207 14.38 10.41 20.93
N LEU A 208 14.17 9.44 20.05
CA LEU A 208 14.91 9.28 18.82
C LEU A 208 14.21 10.08 17.73
N VAL A 209 14.98 10.89 16.99
CA VAL A 209 14.50 11.63 15.81
C VAL A 209 15.46 11.37 14.66
N VAL A 210 14.96 10.75 13.59
CA VAL A 210 15.69 10.44 12.37
C VAL A 210 15.08 11.22 11.22
N ASN A 211 15.92 11.98 10.52
CA ASN A 211 15.57 12.63 9.26
C ASN A 211 16.34 11.92 8.14
N HIS A 212 15.63 11.07 7.40
CA HIS A 212 16.20 10.26 6.32
C HIS A 212 16.67 11.12 5.15
N ARG A 213 15.95 12.21 4.83
CA ARG A 213 16.31 13.13 3.75
C ARG A 213 17.62 13.89 4.02
N MET A 214 17.88 14.22 5.28
CA MET A 214 19.10 14.92 5.69
C MET A 214 20.22 13.98 6.13
N GLU A 215 19.97 12.66 6.15
CA GLU A 215 20.87 11.64 6.71
C GLU A 215 21.38 12.02 8.11
N ARG A 216 20.46 12.39 9.00
CA ARG A 216 20.79 12.78 10.38
C ARG A 216 19.87 12.10 11.39
N ALA A 217 20.46 11.62 12.48
CA ALA A 217 19.74 11.06 13.60
C ALA A 217 20.20 11.71 14.90
N TYR A 218 19.25 11.95 15.81
CA TYR A 218 19.47 12.60 17.08
C TYR A 218 18.74 11.87 18.19
N ARG A 219 19.37 11.80 19.36
CA ARG A 219 18.76 11.41 20.62
C ARG A 219 18.56 12.65 21.47
N LEU A 220 17.32 12.91 21.86
CA LEU A 220 16.93 14.02 22.72
C LEU A 220 16.58 13.46 24.10
N SER A 221 17.20 13.98 25.16
CA SER A 221 16.93 13.59 26.55
C SER A 221 16.41 14.80 27.32
N TYR A 222 15.32 14.64 28.06
CA TYR A 222 14.66 15.67 28.84
C TYR A 222 14.72 15.34 30.32
N SER A 223 15.05 16.34 31.15
CA SER A 223 14.89 16.25 32.59
C SER A 223 14.06 17.42 33.12
N PHE A 224 13.12 17.09 34.01
CA PHE A 224 12.23 18.04 34.66
C PHE A 224 12.72 18.27 36.09
N VAL A 225 13.25 19.46 36.38
CA VAL A 225 13.81 19.76 37.71
C VAL A 225 12.65 19.95 38.70
N PRO A 226 12.52 19.11 39.75
CA PRO A 226 11.44 19.26 40.73
C PRO A 226 11.71 20.42 41.70
N GLU A 227 10.64 21.06 42.20
CA GLU A 227 10.68 21.95 43.37
C GLU A 227 11.11 21.21 44.66
N ALA A 228 10.94 19.88 44.72
CA ALA A 228 11.42 19.01 45.79
C ALA A 228 11.79 17.62 45.24
N ALA A 229 13.09 17.30 45.22
CA ALA A 229 13.59 16.01 44.73
C ALA A 229 13.18 14.87 45.68
N ALA A 230 12.15 14.12 45.31
CA ALA A 230 11.90 12.81 45.89
C ALA A 230 12.55 11.75 44.99
N ASN A 231 13.69 11.20 45.44
CA ASN A 231 14.27 10.00 44.85
C ASN A 231 13.37 8.81 45.18
N LEU A 232 12.30 8.63 44.41
CA LEU A 232 11.52 7.39 44.41
C LEU A 232 12.12 6.43 43.39
N GLU A 233 12.71 5.35 43.87
CA GLU A 233 12.92 4.15 43.06
C GLU A 233 11.54 3.52 42.80
N LEU A 234 11.03 3.67 41.58
CA LEU A 234 9.81 2.99 41.16
C LEU A 234 10.15 1.54 40.80
N PRO A 235 9.29 0.56 41.18
CA PRO A 235 9.49 -0.82 40.74
C PRO A 235 9.39 -0.91 39.21
N PRO A 236 10.16 -1.80 38.54
CA PRO A 236 10.07 -1.99 37.11
C PRO A 236 8.65 -2.42 36.71
N ILE A 237 8.04 -1.68 35.78
CA ILE A 237 6.69 -1.93 35.29
C ILE A 237 6.79 -2.90 34.10
N ASN A 238 6.85 -4.20 34.39
CA ASN A 238 6.75 -5.23 33.37
C ASN A 238 5.27 -5.58 33.18
N GLU A 239 4.55 -4.77 32.39
CA GLU A 239 3.29 -5.21 31.79
C GLU A 239 3.63 -6.12 30.60
N THR A 240 4.03 -7.36 30.87
CA THR A 240 4.29 -8.34 29.80
C THR A 240 2.97 -8.93 29.29
N ASN A 241 2.83 -8.99 27.97
CA ASN A 241 1.70 -9.55 27.24
C ASN A 241 1.71 -11.10 27.30
N THR A 242 1.88 -11.68 28.49
CA THR A 242 1.97 -13.12 28.71
C THR A 242 0.70 -13.61 29.36
N SER A 243 -0.31 -13.92 28.56
CA SER A 243 -1.43 -14.77 28.98
C SER A 243 -1.69 -15.87 27.98
N ASN A 244 -2.33 -16.94 28.47
CA ASN A 244 -2.62 -18.17 27.74
C ASN A 244 -3.30 -17.94 26.39
N LEU A 245 -2.97 -18.80 25.41
CA LEU A 245 -3.65 -18.90 24.13
C LEU A 245 -5.17 -18.94 24.34
N VAL A 246 -5.89 -18.00 23.73
CA VAL A 246 -7.35 -18.10 23.62
C VAL A 246 -7.65 -19.31 22.74
N SER A 247 -8.50 -20.21 23.25
CA SER A 247 -8.78 -21.51 22.64
C SER A 247 -9.73 -21.46 21.44
N GLN A 248 -10.46 -20.34 21.24
CA GLN A 248 -11.38 -20.16 20.12
C GLN A 248 -11.38 -18.71 19.63
N LEU A 249 -10.99 -18.52 18.36
CA LEU A 249 -11.13 -17.25 17.67
C LEU A 249 -12.57 -17.09 17.17
N PRO A 250 -13.14 -15.87 17.16
CA PRO A 250 -14.42 -15.61 16.51
C PRO A 250 -14.37 -16.05 15.05
N GLN A 251 -15.30 -16.91 14.63
CA GLN A 251 -15.35 -17.36 13.24
C GLN A 251 -15.95 -16.30 12.33
N HIS A 252 -15.24 -15.98 11.26
CA HIS A 252 -15.76 -15.17 10.16
C HIS A 252 -16.78 -15.98 9.34
N GLN A 253 -17.90 -15.36 8.96
CA GLN A 253 -18.95 -15.96 8.14
C GLN A 253 -19.07 -15.20 6.81
N PRO A 254 -18.73 -15.82 5.67
CA PRO A 254 -18.91 -15.21 4.34
C PRO A 254 -20.36 -14.81 4.07
N GLY A 255 -20.57 -13.69 3.39
CA GLY A 255 -21.89 -13.12 3.08
C GLY A 255 -22.55 -12.38 4.24
N ARG A 256 -21.99 -12.40 5.44
CA ARG A 256 -22.52 -11.62 6.57
C ARG A 256 -22.35 -10.12 6.35
N TYR A 257 -21.21 -9.70 5.80
CA TYR A 257 -20.96 -8.28 5.50
C TYR A 257 -21.87 -7.82 4.35
N ALA A 258 -22.00 -8.64 3.30
CA ALA A 258 -22.88 -8.35 2.16
C ALA A 258 -24.34 -8.05 2.60
N ARG A 259 -24.92 -8.86 3.51
CA ARG A 259 -26.27 -8.59 4.06
C ARG A 259 -26.40 -7.25 4.78
N LYS A 260 -25.33 -6.78 5.42
CA LYS A 260 -25.33 -5.45 6.07
C LYS A 260 -25.19 -4.31 5.07
N VAL A 261 -24.57 -4.55 3.92
CA VAL A 261 -24.58 -3.59 2.80
C VAL A 261 -26.01 -3.39 2.30
N GLU A 262 -26.82 -4.45 2.19
CA GLU A 262 -28.24 -4.35 1.83
C GLU A 262 -29.03 -3.50 2.84
N LEU A 263 -28.73 -3.60 4.14
CA LEU A 263 -29.33 -2.75 5.18
C LEU A 263 -28.94 -1.27 5.01
N ALA A 264 -27.67 -0.99 4.68
CA ALA A 264 -27.22 0.38 4.41
C ALA A 264 -27.93 0.97 3.17
N GLN A 265 -28.14 0.16 2.12
CA GLN A 265 -28.88 0.57 0.93
C GLN A 265 -30.32 0.99 1.23
N GLN A 266 -30.98 0.32 2.18
CA GLN A 266 -32.31 0.72 2.62
C GLN A 266 -32.27 2.09 3.31
N ALA A 267 -31.29 2.32 4.19
CA ALA A 267 -31.11 3.62 4.85
C ALA A 267 -30.79 4.77 3.86
N PHE A 268 -30.00 4.50 2.82
CA PHE A 268 -29.76 5.46 1.72
C PHE A 268 -31.05 5.81 0.98
N LYS A 269 -31.87 4.80 0.67
CA LYS A 269 -33.15 4.99 -0.05
C LYS A 269 -34.15 5.83 0.74
N GLU A 270 -34.11 5.74 2.07
CA GLU A 270 -34.96 6.53 2.98
C GLU A 270 -34.38 7.92 3.27
N GLY A 271 -33.17 8.22 2.78
CA GLY A 271 -32.51 9.52 2.97
C GLY A 271 -31.91 9.70 4.37
N GLU A 272 -31.73 8.61 5.13
CA GLU A 272 -31.09 8.66 6.45
C GLU A 272 -29.57 8.85 6.35
N LEU A 273 -28.98 8.32 5.27
CA LEU A 273 -27.54 8.35 4.98
C LEU A 273 -27.31 8.76 3.52
N PHE A 274 -26.12 9.27 3.23
CA PHE A 274 -25.59 9.47 1.88
C PHE A 274 -24.45 8.50 1.58
N GLU A 275 -23.61 8.27 2.59
CA GLU A 275 -22.47 7.37 2.56
C GLU A 275 -22.27 6.78 3.96
N VAL A 276 -21.83 5.52 4.07
CA VAL A 276 -21.39 4.94 5.35
C VAL A 276 -20.24 3.98 5.15
N VAL A 277 -19.26 4.01 6.06
CA VAL A 277 -18.08 3.13 5.99
C VAL A 277 -18.25 2.00 6.98
N LEU A 278 -18.92 0.93 6.53
CA LEU A 278 -19.14 -0.28 7.32
C LEU A 278 -17.84 -1.08 7.43
N SER A 279 -17.57 -1.64 8.60
CA SER A 279 -16.38 -2.47 8.83
C SER A 279 -16.68 -3.84 9.42
N GLN A 280 -15.75 -4.76 9.20
CA GLN A 280 -15.73 -6.08 9.83
C GLN A 280 -14.34 -6.42 10.37
N THR A 281 -14.33 -7.34 11.33
CA THR A 281 -13.13 -7.73 12.06
C THR A 281 -12.76 -9.18 11.77
N LEU A 282 -11.49 -9.39 11.44
CA LEU A 282 -10.84 -10.68 11.26
C LEU A 282 -9.88 -10.92 12.44
N TYR A 283 -9.73 -12.18 12.83
CA TYR A 283 -8.87 -12.58 13.93
C TYR A 283 -7.93 -13.68 13.46
N GLU A 284 -6.64 -13.52 13.75
CA GLU A 284 -5.60 -14.49 13.38
C GLU A 284 -4.66 -14.73 14.56
N PRO A 285 -4.12 -15.94 14.73
CA PRO A 285 -3.03 -16.18 15.68
C PRO A 285 -1.77 -15.39 15.27
N CYS A 286 -1.12 -14.75 16.24
CA CYS A 286 0.13 -14.02 16.05
C CYS A 286 1.18 -14.53 17.07
N PRO A 287 1.91 -15.60 16.76
CA PRO A 287 2.96 -16.13 17.64
C PRO A 287 4.27 -15.32 17.57
N ASP A 288 4.47 -14.58 16.48
CA ASP A 288 5.66 -13.76 16.28
C ASP A 288 5.59 -12.46 17.10
N HIS A 289 6.76 -11.89 17.40
CA HIS A 289 6.86 -10.61 18.08
C HIS A 289 6.29 -9.45 17.24
N PRO A 290 5.56 -8.49 17.83
CA PRO A 290 5.02 -7.31 17.15
C PRO A 290 6.06 -6.52 16.32
N SER A 291 7.30 -6.36 16.82
CA SER A 291 8.39 -5.72 16.07
C SER A 291 8.70 -6.39 14.73
N GLN A 292 8.63 -7.72 14.67
CA GLN A 292 8.87 -8.52 13.46
C GLN A 292 7.70 -8.37 12.49
N VAL A 293 6.47 -8.38 13.00
CA VAL A 293 5.25 -8.11 12.20
C VAL A 293 5.35 -6.71 11.57
N PHE A 294 5.70 -5.69 12.35
CA PHE A 294 5.88 -4.33 11.86
C PHE A 294 6.95 -4.23 10.76
N SER A 295 8.10 -4.87 10.96
CA SER A 295 9.19 -4.89 9.96
C SER A 295 8.76 -5.51 8.64
N ARG A 296 7.99 -6.60 8.69
CA ARG A 296 7.41 -7.23 7.49
C ARG A 296 6.35 -6.34 6.85
N LEU A 297 5.46 -5.75 7.65
CA LEU A 297 4.42 -4.85 7.17
C LEU A 297 5.01 -3.64 6.43
N ARG A 298 6.05 -3.00 6.99
CA ARG A 298 6.76 -1.88 6.37
C ARG A 298 7.34 -2.22 4.99
N THR A 299 7.76 -3.49 4.81
CA THR A 299 8.30 -3.99 3.53
C THR A 299 7.19 -4.30 2.52
N LEU A 300 6.11 -4.93 2.99
CA LEU A 300 4.98 -5.32 2.14
C LEU A 300 4.10 -4.15 1.72
N ASN A 301 3.97 -3.13 2.58
CA ASN A 301 3.07 -2.00 2.37
C ASN A 301 3.69 -0.69 2.91
N PRO A 302 4.64 -0.08 2.17
CA PRO A 302 5.19 1.21 2.55
C PRO A 302 4.08 2.27 2.55
N SER A 303 4.05 3.10 3.60
CA SER A 303 2.94 4.03 3.84
C SER A 303 3.45 5.36 4.42
N PRO A 304 2.70 6.45 4.26
CA PRO A 304 3.07 7.74 4.83
C PRO A 304 3.03 7.77 6.35
N TYR A 305 2.27 6.86 7.00
CA TYR A 305 2.13 6.74 8.45
C TYR A 305 2.29 5.29 8.91
N GLY A 306 3.54 4.85 9.02
CA GLY A 306 3.91 3.61 9.70
C GLY A 306 3.98 3.82 11.22
N PHE A 307 3.54 2.83 11.99
CA PHE A 307 3.71 2.87 13.44
C PHE A 307 3.72 1.48 14.09
N ILE A 308 4.46 1.39 15.19
CA ILE A 308 4.32 0.35 16.20
C ILE A 308 4.24 1.03 17.58
N ILE A 309 3.23 0.68 18.37
CA ILE A 309 3.01 1.25 19.70
C ILE A 309 2.76 0.12 20.69
N ASN A 310 3.56 0.07 21.75
CA ASN A 310 3.32 -0.79 22.90
C ASN A 310 2.47 -0.03 23.93
N LEU A 311 1.19 -0.40 24.04
CA LEU A 311 0.21 0.15 24.98
C LEU A 311 0.21 -0.62 26.32
N GLY A 312 1.22 -1.43 26.60
CA GLY A 312 1.28 -2.34 27.74
C GLY A 312 0.65 -3.69 27.42
N SER A 313 -0.65 -3.83 27.66
CA SER A 313 -1.39 -5.08 27.41
C SER A 313 -1.76 -5.33 25.94
N GLU A 314 -1.54 -4.35 25.07
CA GLU A 314 -1.95 -4.38 23.67
C GLU A 314 -0.88 -3.68 22.82
N PHE A 315 -0.67 -4.15 21.60
CA PHE A 315 0.18 -3.50 20.62
C PHE A 315 -0.65 -3.01 19.45
N LEU A 316 -0.31 -1.84 18.91
CA LEU A 316 -0.81 -1.39 17.63
C LEU A 316 0.32 -1.43 16.62
N VAL A 317 0.13 -2.14 15.51
CA VAL A 317 1.08 -2.24 14.40
C VAL A 317 0.37 -1.83 13.12
N GLY A 318 0.77 -0.73 12.49
CA GLY A 318 0.04 -0.17 11.37
C GLY A 318 0.90 0.47 10.28
N ALA A 319 0.31 0.56 9.10
CA ALA A 319 0.86 1.23 7.93
C ALA A 319 -0.28 2.00 7.23
N SER A 320 -0.66 3.12 7.83
CA SER A 320 -1.84 3.87 7.41
C SER A 320 -1.58 4.69 6.15
N PRO A 321 -2.46 4.61 5.15
CA PRO A 321 -2.35 5.41 3.92
C PRO A 321 -2.76 6.87 4.14
N GLU A 322 -3.51 7.18 5.21
CA GLU A 322 -4.27 8.43 5.32
C GLU A 322 -3.85 9.27 6.53
N MET A 323 -3.48 10.53 6.24
CA MET A 323 -3.33 11.57 7.25
C MET A 323 -4.69 11.89 7.86
N TYR A 324 -4.77 11.98 9.19
CA TYR A 324 -5.98 12.48 9.84
C TYR A 324 -5.99 14.01 9.87
N VAL A 325 -5.28 14.62 10.83
CA VAL A 325 -5.14 16.07 10.94
C VAL A 325 -3.68 16.39 11.24
N ARG A 326 -3.13 17.35 10.47
CA ARG A 326 -1.84 17.96 10.74
C ARG A 326 -2.01 19.46 10.98
N VAL A 327 -1.40 19.96 12.05
CA VAL A 327 -1.35 21.39 12.37
C VAL A 327 0.09 21.81 12.59
N GLU A 328 0.53 22.82 11.84
CA GLU A 328 1.84 23.45 11.99
C GLU A 328 1.64 24.96 12.22
N GLY A 329 1.89 25.42 13.44
CA GLY A 329 1.51 26.76 13.89
C GLY A 329 0.00 26.97 13.76
N LYS A 330 -0.41 27.84 12.82
CA LYS A 330 -1.83 28.09 12.52
C LYS A 330 -2.36 27.31 11.31
N ARG A 331 -1.51 26.67 10.51
CA ARG A 331 -1.92 25.99 9.28
C ARG A 331 -2.45 24.60 9.63
N VAL A 332 -3.71 24.33 9.30
CA VAL A 332 -4.34 23.00 9.40
C VAL A 332 -4.44 22.37 8.02
N GLU A 333 -4.07 21.10 7.92
CA GLU A 333 -4.11 20.34 6.67
C GLU A 333 -4.69 18.94 6.91
N THR A 334 -5.44 18.46 5.92
CA THR A 334 -5.90 17.08 5.83
C THR A 334 -5.83 16.65 4.36
N CYS A 335 -5.89 15.34 4.13
CA CYS A 335 -5.82 14.82 2.78
C CYS A 335 -6.77 13.63 2.61
N PRO A 336 -8.06 13.87 2.37
CA PRO A 336 -9.04 12.82 2.15
C PRO A 336 -8.62 11.91 0.97
N ILE A 337 -8.75 10.60 1.17
CA ILE A 337 -8.41 9.58 0.16
C ILE A 337 -9.66 8.77 -0.16
N SER A 338 -10.00 8.69 -1.44
CA SER A 338 -10.96 7.73 -1.98
C SER A 338 -10.53 7.35 -3.39
N GLY A 339 -10.98 6.19 -3.88
CA GLY A 339 -10.53 5.60 -5.12
C GLY A 339 -9.18 4.90 -4.96
N THR A 340 -9.19 3.58 -5.15
CA THR A 340 -7.99 2.74 -5.09
C THR A 340 -7.98 1.78 -6.26
N ILE A 341 -6.91 1.79 -7.05
CA ILE A 341 -6.71 0.80 -8.12
C ILE A 341 -5.33 0.17 -8.02
N LYS A 342 -5.19 -1.08 -8.45
CA LYS A 342 -3.91 -1.79 -8.48
C LYS A 342 -2.99 -1.17 -9.53
N ARG A 343 -1.69 -1.08 -9.21
CA ARG A 343 -0.63 -0.73 -10.17
C ARG A 343 -0.60 -1.71 -11.34
N GLY A 344 -0.34 -1.18 -12.53
CA GLY A 344 0.04 -1.95 -13.71
C GLY A 344 1.44 -2.54 -13.56
N LYS A 345 1.81 -3.46 -14.46
CA LYS A 345 3.16 -4.03 -14.50
C LYS A 345 4.20 -3.03 -14.98
N ASP A 346 3.78 -2.03 -15.74
CA ASP A 346 4.62 -0.97 -16.31
C ASP A 346 3.86 0.37 -16.40
N ALA A 347 4.52 1.40 -16.92
CA ALA A 347 3.97 2.74 -17.04
C ALA A 347 2.78 2.84 -18.01
N LEU A 348 2.69 1.95 -19.02
CA LEU A 348 1.58 1.95 -19.97
C LEU A 348 0.34 1.34 -19.34
N GLU A 349 0.49 0.22 -18.63
CA GLU A 349 -0.59 -0.36 -17.85
C GLU A 349 -1.03 0.58 -16.71
N ASP A 350 -0.10 1.24 -16.02
CA ASP A 350 -0.42 2.27 -15.03
C ASP A 350 -1.25 3.41 -15.63
N GLU A 351 -0.94 3.86 -16.84
CA GLU A 351 -1.71 4.89 -17.53
C GLU A 351 -3.17 4.48 -17.75
N VAL A 352 -3.39 3.22 -18.15
CA VAL A 352 -4.73 2.64 -18.30
C VAL A 352 -5.46 2.62 -16.96
N GLN A 353 -4.78 2.19 -15.88
CA GLN A 353 -5.36 2.14 -14.55
C GLN A 353 -5.69 3.53 -13.99
N ILE A 354 -4.81 4.51 -14.18
CA ILE A 354 -5.04 5.89 -13.80
C ILE A 354 -6.26 6.45 -14.54
N ARG A 355 -6.38 6.19 -15.85
CA ARG A 355 -7.54 6.62 -16.63
C ARG A 355 -8.83 5.97 -16.11
N ASN A 356 -8.80 4.68 -15.78
CA ASN A 356 -9.96 3.99 -15.20
C ASN A 356 -10.38 4.62 -13.86
N LEU A 357 -9.41 4.90 -12.98
CA LEU A 357 -9.66 5.55 -11.69
C LEU A 357 -10.22 6.98 -11.84
N LEU A 358 -9.66 7.78 -12.75
CA LEU A 358 -10.12 9.14 -13.00
C LEU A 358 -11.49 9.20 -13.70
N ASN A 359 -11.87 8.17 -14.43
CA ASN A 359 -13.19 8.10 -15.09
C ASN A 359 -14.25 7.37 -14.24
N SER A 360 -13.91 6.93 -13.03
CA SER A 360 -14.86 6.29 -12.12
C SER A 360 -15.77 7.34 -11.47
N SER A 361 -17.03 7.37 -11.89
CA SER A 361 -18.04 8.26 -11.29
C SER A 361 -18.32 7.95 -9.81
N LYS A 362 -18.17 6.67 -9.40
CA LYS A 362 -18.31 6.24 -8.00
C LYS A 362 -17.22 6.92 -7.15
N ASP A 363 -15.96 6.70 -7.50
CA ASP A 363 -14.81 7.20 -6.74
C ASP A 363 -14.77 8.74 -6.71
N GLU A 364 -15.20 9.39 -7.81
CA GLU A 364 -15.35 10.85 -7.85
C GLU A 364 -16.40 11.37 -6.87
N ALA A 365 -17.55 10.69 -6.75
CA ALA A 365 -18.62 11.08 -5.85
C ALA A 365 -18.20 10.92 -4.38
N GLU A 366 -17.60 9.78 -4.03
CA GLU A 366 -17.08 9.51 -2.68
C GLU A 366 -16.06 10.57 -2.24
N LEU A 367 -15.04 10.83 -3.08
CA LEU A 367 -14.00 11.79 -2.74
C LEU A 367 -14.55 13.23 -2.63
N THR A 368 -15.53 13.57 -3.47
CA THR A 368 -16.20 14.88 -3.41
C THR A 368 -16.92 15.08 -2.07
N MET A 369 -17.69 14.08 -1.62
CA MET A 369 -18.41 14.15 -0.34
C MET A 369 -17.44 14.24 0.85
N CYS A 370 -16.38 13.43 0.85
CA CYS A 370 -15.34 13.48 1.88
C CYS A 370 -14.70 14.87 1.96
N THR A 371 -14.40 15.47 0.81
CA THR A 371 -13.79 16.80 0.72
C THR A 371 -14.72 17.91 1.17
N ASP A 372 -16.01 17.85 0.84
CA ASP A 372 -16.97 18.88 1.27
C ASP A 372 -17.21 18.85 2.79
N VAL A 373 -17.27 17.66 3.40
CA VAL A 373 -17.36 17.55 4.87
C VAL A 373 -16.07 18.04 5.53
N ASP A 374 -14.91 17.71 4.99
CA ASP A 374 -13.63 18.19 5.49
C ASP A 374 -13.52 19.74 5.43
N ARG A 375 -13.98 20.36 4.34
CA ARG A 375 -14.09 21.82 4.22
C ARG A 375 -15.04 22.41 5.25
N ASN A 376 -16.19 21.75 5.48
CA ASN A 376 -17.14 22.16 6.51
C ASN A 376 -16.51 22.11 7.90
N ASP A 377 -15.79 21.04 8.23
CA ASP A 377 -15.14 20.87 9.53
C ASP A 377 -14.09 21.97 9.76
N LYS A 378 -13.25 22.28 8.75
CA LYS A 378 -12.30 23.40 8.85
C LYS A 378 -12.98 24.76 8.98
N SER A 379 -14.10 24.97 8.29
CA SER A 379 -14.77 26.28 8.24
C SER A 379 -15.28 26.75 9.61
N ARG A 380 -15.51 25.81 10.55
CA ARG A 380 -15.90 26.12 11.94
C ARG A 380 -14.80 26.85 12.72
N ILE A 381 -13.54 26.49 12.48
CA ILE A 381 -12.38 26.90 13.29
C ILE A 381 -11.36 27.77 12.54
N CYS A 382 -11.45 27.84 11.21
CA CYS A 382 -10.52 28.59 10.36
C CYS A 382 -11.02 30.00 10.03
N ASP A 383 -10.09 30.89 9.73
CA ASP A 383 -10.37 32.24 9.25
C ASP A 383 -11.27 32.17 7.99
N PRO A 384 -12.36 32.96 7.90
CA PRO A 384 -13.21 32.99 6.72
C PRO A 384 -12.39 33.22 5.43
N GLY A 385 -12.62 32.38 4.42
CA GLY A 385 -11.89 32.44 3.14
C GLY A 385 -10.48 31.82 3.13
N SER A 386 -10.00 31.31 4.27
CA SER A 386 -8.70 30.62 4.35
C SER A 386 -8.76 29.15 3.93
N VAL A 387 -9.96 28.51 4.01
CA VAL A 387 -10.13 27.09 3.66
C VAL A 387 -10.09 26.90 2.15
N ARG A 388 -9.12 26.13 1.66
CA ARG A 388 -8.86 25.93 0.22
C ARG A 388 -8.53 24.48 -0.10
N VAL A 389 -9.06 24.01 -1.22
CA VAL A 389 -8.63 22.75 -1.84
C VAL A 389 -7.46 23.08 -2.76
N ILE A 390 -6.24 22.76 -2.33
CA ILE A 390 -4.99 23.07 -3.05
C ILE A 390 -4.56 21.94 -4.00
N GLY A 391 -5.13 20.75 -3.83
CA GLY A 391 -5.02 19.63 -4.76
C GLY A 391 -6.36 18.90 -4.84
N ARG A 392 -6.83 18.61 -6.06
CA ARG A 392 -8.07 17.84 -6.29
C ARG A 392 -7.77 16.65 -7.20
N ARG A 393 -8.23 15.46 -6.80
CA ARG A 393 -8.06 14.17 -7.48
C ARG A 393 -6.62 13.95 -7.95
N GLN A 394 -5.66 14.33 -7.11
CA GLN A 394 -4.25 14.13 -7.40
C GLN A 394 -3.95 12.64 -7.38
N ILE A 395 -3.19 12.18 -8.39
CA ILE A 395 -2.78 10.80 -8.49
C ILE A 395 -1.53 10.59 -7.63
N GLU A 396 -1.63 9.64 -6.69
CA GLU A 396 -0.51 9.21 -5.87
C GLU A 396 -0.20 7.74 -6.12
N LEU A 397 1.04 7.49 -6.52
CA LEU A 397 1.53 6.16 -6.89
C LEU A 397 2.23 5.52 -5.69
N TYR A 398 1.65 4.45 -5.16
CA TYR A 398 2.28 3.60 -4.16
C TYR A 398 2.86 2.35 -4.82
N SER A 399 3.60 1.53 -4.06
CA SER A 399 4.28 0.34 -4.60
C SER A 399 3.32 -0.67 -5.26
N HIS A 400 2.08 -0.77 -4.77
CA HIS A 400 1.10 -1.76 -5.23
C HIS A 400 -0.24 -1.17 -5.68
N VAL A 401 -0.53 0.07 -5.30
CA VAL A 401 -1.80 0.74 -5.56
C VAL A 401 -1.62 2.18 -6.02
N ILE A 402 -2.65 2.73 -6.62
CA ILE A 402 -2.79 4.13 -7.02
C ILE A 402 -4.00 4.68 -6.28
N HIS A 403 -3.83 5.86 -5.67
CA HIS A 403 -4.90 6.56 -4.98
C HIS A 403 -5.22 7.90 -5.65
N THR A 404 -6.49 8.29 -5.61
CA THR A 404 -6.88 9.69 -5.81
C THR A 404 -6.97 10.40 -4.46
N VAL A 405 -6.38 11.59 -4.38
CA VAL A 405 -6.28 12.33 -3.12
C VAL A 405 -6.63 13.80 -3.34
N ASP A 406 -7.42 14.34 -2.42
CA ASP A 406 -7.62 15.78 -2.28
C ASP A 406 -6.71 16.31 -1.16
N HIS A 407 -6.24 17.55 -1.29
CA HIS A 407 -5.44 18.25 -0.28
C HIS A 407 -6.16 19.54 0.11
N VAL A 408 -6.63 19.58 1.35
CA VAL A 408 -7.38 20.71 1.90
C VAL A 408 -6.57 21.37 3.00
N GLU A 409 -6.41 22.68 2.92
CA GLU A 409 -5.76 23.49 3.96
C GLU A 409 -6.68 24.59 4.48
N GLY A 410 -6.37 25.09 5.67
CA GLY A 410 -6.98 26.27 6.27
C GLY A 410 -6.05 26.90 7.31
N TYR A 411 -6.41 28.09 7.79
CA TYR A 411 -5.65 28.78 8.84
C TYR A 411 -6.56 29.00 10.06
N LEU A 412 -6.14 28.50 11.22
CA LEU A 412 -6.87 28.60 12.48
C LEU A 412 -7.06 30.06 12.92
N ARG A 413 -8.26 30.41 13.39
CA ARG A 413 -8.51 31.72 14.03
C ARG A 413 -7.74 31.80 15.35
N GLU A 414 -7.55 33.01 15.87
CA GLU A 414 -6.71 33.27 17.05
C GLU A 414 -7.10 32.48 18.32
N ASN A 415 -8.38 32.15 18.48
CA ASN A 415 -8.90 31.46 19.67
C ASN A 415 -9.02 29.95 19.50
N TYR A 416 -8.49 29.35 18.43
CA TYR A 416 -8.52 27.90 18.21
C TYR A 416 -7.11 27.31 18.20
N ASP A 417 -6.98 26.11 18.75
CA ASP A 417 -5.74 25.34 18.83
C ASP A 417 -5.79 24.07 17.97
N ALA A 418 -4.67 23.35 17.91
CA ALA A 418 -4.59 22.13 17.13
C ALA A 418 -5.55 21.02 17.62
N LEU A 419 -5.92 21.03 18.90
CA LEU A 419 -6.90 20.07 19.41
C LEU A 419 -8.32 20.45 18.98
N ASP A 420 -8.63 21.73 18.77
CA ASP A 420 -9.88 22.11 18.12
C ASP A 420 -9.96 21.61 16.69
N ALA A 421 -8.84 21.67 15.95
CA ALA A 421 -8.74 21.05 14.63
C ALA A 421 -8.96 19.54 14.69
N PHE A 422 -8.27 18.85 15.58
CA PHE A 422 -8.43 17.41 15.78
C PHE A 422 -9.87 17.01 16.12
N LEU A 423 -10.51 17.73 17.05
CA LEU A 423 -11.86 17.41 17.52
C LEU A 423 -12.93 17.72 16.49
N THR A 424 -12.79 18.81 15.75
CA THR A 424 -13.80 19.22 14.78
C THR A 424 -13.90 18.22 13.63
N HIS A 425 -12.77 17.63 13.22
CA HIS A 425 -12.74 16.60 12.19
C HIS A 425 -13.18 15.22 12.71
N MET A 426 -13.41 15.04 14.01
CA MET A 426 -13.62 13.72 14.62
C MET A 426 -14.96 13.11 14.20
N TRP A 427 -15.01 11.91 13.61
CA TRP A 427 -13.96 11.29 12.80
C TRP A 427 -14.16 11.57 11.31
N ALA A 428 -13.15 11.30 10.50
CA ALA A 428 -13.19 11.54 9.05
C ALA A 428 -14.32 10.73 8.39
N VAL A 429 -14.91 11.28 7.33
CA VAL A 429 -15.97 10.60 6.55
C VAL A 429 -15.46 9.29 5.95
N THR A 430 -14.19 9.26 5.53
CA THR A 430 -13.47 8.09 5.00
C THR A 430 -13.46 6.88 5.94
N VAL A 431 -13.81 7.06 7.21
CA VAL A 431 -13.99 5.97 8.18
C VAL A 431 -15.35 5.94 8.83
N THR A 432 -16.21 6.94 8.63
CA THR A 432 -17.54 7.01 9.26
C THR A 432 -18.65 7.00 8.22
N GLY A 433 -18.84 8.11 7.51
CA GLY A 433 -19.88 8.33 6.53
C GLY A 433 -20.46 9.75 6.61
N ALA A 434 -21.48 10.00 5.82
CA ALA A 434 -22.17 11.28 5.74
C ALA A 434 -23.70 11.08 5.69
N PRO A 435 -24.51 11.87 6.42
CA PRO A 435 -24.12 12.84 7.45
C PRO A 435 -23.45 12.19 8.67
N LYS A 436 -22.36 12.78 9.18
CA LYS A 436 -21.43 12.15 10.15
C LYS A 436 -22.13 11.54 11.37
N ARG A 437 -22.99 12.32 12.05
CA ARG A 437 -23.70 11.85 13.25
C ARG A 437 -24.65 10.68 12.96
N ALA A 438 -25.38 10.73 11.84
CA ALA A 438 -26.28 9.66 11.42
C ALA A 438 -25.50 8.39 11.08
N ALA A 439 -24.39 8.53 10.36
CA ALA A 439 -23.50 7.42 10.03
C ALA A 439 -22.92 6.76 11.29
N ILE A 440 -22.40 7.53 12.25
CA ILE A 440 -21.86 6.99 13.52
C ILE A 440 -22.94 6.23 14.29
N LYS A 441 -24.16 6.78 14.39
CA LYS A 441 -25.29 6.11 15.05
C LYS A 441 -25.64 4.79 14.34
N TRP A 442 -25.74 4.81 13.01
CA TRP A 442 -26.04 3.63 12.22
C TRP A 442 -24.96 2.54 12.38
N LEU A 443 -23.68 2.93 12.42
CA LEU A 443 -22.57 2.02 12.68
C LEU A 443 -22.63 1.40 14.08
N GLU A 444 -22.95 2.20 15.10
CA GLU A 444 -23.16 1.72 16.47
C GLU A 444 -24.30 0.68 16.54
N GLU A 445 -25.33 0.81 15.71
CA GLU A 445 -26.47 -0.11 15.67
C GLU A 445 -26.22 -1.38 14.83
N ASN A 446 -25.38 -1.31 13.79
CA ASN A 446 -25.27 -2.35 12.76
C ASN A 446 -23.90 -3.07 12.73
N GLU A 447 -22.86 -2.55 13.38
CA GLU A 447 -21.59 -3.26 13.52
C GLU A 447 -21.64 -4.32 14.63
N ASP A 448 -20.82 -5.37 14.51
CA ASP A 448 -20.87 -6.52 15.44
C ASP A 448 -20.11 -6.30 16.75
N SER A 449 -19.27 -5.27 16.80
CA SER A 449 -18.40 -4.99 17.94
C SER A 449 -17.86 -3.56 17.90
N PRO A 450 -17.49 -2.99 19.07
CA PRO A 450 -16.92 -1.66 19.15
C PRO A 450 -15.67 -1.54 18.29
N ARG A 451 -15.43 -0.35 17.74
CA ARG A 451 -14.28 -0.11 16.87
C ARG A 451 -12.96 -0.09 17.63
N GLY A 452 -12.98 0.30 18.90
CA GLY A 452 -11.78 0.45 19.70
C GLY A 452 -10.83 1.41 19.00
N TRP A 453 -9.66 0.91 18.57
CA TRP A 453 -8.69 1.73 17.85
C TRP A 453 -9.04 2.01 16.40
N TYR A 454 -9.82 1.18 15.69
CA TYR A 454 -10.06 1.32 14.24
C TYR A 454 -10.83 2.61 13.89
N GLY A 455 -10.31 3.40 12.95
CA GLY A 455 -10.93 4.67 12.54
C GLY A 455 -10.73 5.82 13.54
N GLY A 456 -9.96 5.60 14.61
CA GLY A 456 -9.36 6.64 15.43
C GLY A 456 -8.10 7.23 14.81
N ALA A 457 -7.14 7.63 15.63
CA ALA A 457 -5.88 8.22 15.16
C ALA A 457 -4.66 7.80 15.99
N VAL A 458 -3.48 7.94 15.39
CA VAL A 458 -2.18 7.79 16.05
C VAL A 458 -1.25 8.92 15.65
N GLY A 459 -0.33 9.27 16.53
CA GLY A 459 0.67 10.30 16.26
C GLY A 459 1.05 11.06 17.51
N PHE A 460 1.26 12.36 17.38
CA PHE A 460 1.77 13.18 18.46
C PHE A 460 1.27 14.63 18.44
N TYR A 461 1.20 15.19 19.65
CA TYR A 461 0.85 16.58 19.95
C TYR A 461 1.97 17.20 20.77
N THR A 462 2.69 18.15 20.21
CA THR A 462 3.88 18.76 20.83
C THR A 462 3.49 20.00 21.61
N PHE A 463 4.29 20.34 22.63
CA PHE A 463 3.96 21.43 23.55
C PHE A 463 4.21 22.83 22.99
N ASN A 464 4.80 22.95 21.80
CA ASN A 464 4.73 24.17 20.97
C ASN A 464 3.35 24.36 20.29
N GLY A 465 2.45 23.36 20.38
CA GLY A 465 1.10 23.40 19.81
C GLY A 465 0.95 22.72 18.44
N ASP A 466 2.01 22.18 17.84
CA ASP A 466 1.92 21.42 16.59
C ASP A 466 1.27 20.04 16.84
N LEU A 467 0.61 19.50 15.81
CA LEU A 467 -0.05 18.20 15.84
C LEU A 467 0.21 17.46 14.54
N ASN A 468 0.53 16.17 14.61
CA ASN A 468 0.66 15.33 13.43
C ASN A 468 0.06 13.95 13.71
N THR A 469 -1.02 13.63 13.01
CA THR A 469 -1.76 12.39 13.22
C THR A 469 -2.14 11.72 11.91
N GLY A 470 -2.10 10.39 11.90
CA GLY A 470 -2.65 9.52 10.86
C GLY A 470 -3.84 8.74 11.39
N LEU A 471 -4.77 8.35 10.51
CA LEU A 471 -5.88 7.48 10.90
C LEU A 471 -5.36 6.08 11.22
N THR A 472 -6.00 5.39 12.16
CA THR A 472 -5.74 3.96 12.47
C THR A 472 -6.43 3.05 11.46
N LEU A 473 -6.02 3.20 10.21
CA LEU A 473 -6.35 2.32 9.09
C LEU A 473 -5.20 1.35 8.85
N ARG A 474 -5.49 0.21 8.21
CA ARG A 474 -4.49 -0.84 7.93
C ARG A 474 -3.64 -1.16 9.18
N THR A 475 -4.33 -1.38 10.29
CA THR A 475 -3.76 -1.53 11.63
C THR A 475 -4.11 -2.90 12.18
N ILE A 476 -3.13 -3.53 12.82
CA ILE A 476 -3.24 -4.78 13.56
C ILE A 476 -3.19 -4.42 15.04
N SER A 477 -4.26 -4.74 15.78
CA SER A 477 -4.19 -4.77 17.24
C SER A 477 -3.74 -6.16 17.66
N ILE A 478 -2.68 -6.26 18.46
CA ILE A 478 -2.16 -7.54 18.95
C ILE A 478 -2.33 -7.58 20.47
N LYS A 479 -3.13 -8.54 20.93
CA LYS A 479 -3.42 -8.75 22.35
C LYS A 479 -3.46 -10.24 22.64
N HIS A 480 -2.74 -10.70 23.66
CA HIS A 480 -2.66 -12.12 24.03
C HIS A 480 -2.33 -13.06 22.85
N ASN A 481 -1.36 -12.68 22.01
CA ASN A 481 -0.96 -13.40 20.78
C ASN A 481 -2.07 -13.57 19.73
N ILE A 482 -3.09 -12.71 19.74
CA ILE A 482 -4.14 -12.66 18.73
C ILE A 482 -4.04 -11.33 18.02
N ALA A 483 -3.91 -11.39 16.70
CA ALA A 483 -4.01 -10.25 15.80
C ALA A 483 -5.48 -10.01 15.47
N GLN A 484 -5.99 -8.86 15.86
CA GLN A 484 -7.28 -8.32 15.44
C GLN A 484 -7.06 -7.35 14.28
N ILE A 485 -7.67 -7.63 13.14
CA ILE A 485 -7.56 -6.85 11.91
C ILE A 485 -8.95 -6.40 11.50
N ARG A 486 -9.21 -5.09 11.56
CA ARG A 486 -10.48 -4.50 11.14
C ARG A 486 -10.32 -3.78 9.81
N ALA A 487 -11.24 -4.05 8.88
CA ALA A 487 -11.26 -3.46 7.56
C ALA A 487 -12.69 -3.08 7.16
N GLY A 488 -12.84 -1.96 6.46
CA GLY A 488 -14.12 -1.48 5.97
C GLY A 488 -14.06 -1.01 4.53
N ALA A 489 -15.24 -0.81 3.97
CA ALA A 489 -15.46 -0.29 2.63
C ALA A 489 -16.50 0.84 2.70
N THR A 490 -16.32 1.80 1.80
CA THR A 490 -17.24 2.93 1.66
C THR A 490 -18.46 2.44 0.89
N LEU A 491 -19.63 2.55 1.52
CA LEU A 491 -20.89 2.14 0.94
C LEU A 491 -21.63 3.35 0.39
N LEU A 492 -22.06 3.23 -0.86
CA LEU A 492 -23.01 4.13 -1.51
C LEU A 492 -24.30 3.37 -1.86
N TYR A 493 -25.32 4.08 -2.31
CA TYR A 493 -26.55 3.46 -2.81
C TYR A 493 -26.29 2.40 -3.90
N ASP A 494 -25.37 2.71 -4.83
CA ASP A 494 -25.03 1.84 -5.96
C ASP A 494 -23.96 0.77 -5.63
N SER A 495 -23.57 0.62 -4.36
CA SER A 495 -22.59 -0.41 -3.95
C SER A 495 -23.12 -1.82 -4.21
N ILE A 496 -22.23 -2.72 -4.64
CA ILE A 496 -22.54 -4.13 -4.88
C ILE A 496 -22.09 -4.94 -3.67
N PRO A 497 -23.01 -5.55 -2.89
CA PRO A 497 -22.70 -6.18 -1.60
C PRO A 497 -21.50 -7.14 -1.60
N GLU A 498 -21.40 -8.00 -2.61
CA GLU A 498 -20.32 -8.99 -2.73
C GLU A 498 -18.97 -8.33 -3.03
N ASN A 499 -18.96 -7.25 -3.82
CA ASN A 499 -17.75 -6.52 -4.15
C ASN A 499 -17.21 -5.77 -2.93
N GLU A 500 -18.09 -5.15 -2.14
CA GLU A 500 -17.68 -4.44 -0.93
C GLU A 500 -17.14 -5.42 0.12
N GLU A 501 -17.76 -6.60 0.27
CA GLU A 501 -17.21 -7.67 1.11
C GLU A 501 -15.81 -8.10 0.61
N ALA A 502 -15.65 -8.34 -0.69
CA ALA A 502 -14.36 -8.68 -1.29
C ALA A 502 -13.28 -7.60 -1.07
N GLU A 503 -13.66 -6.33 -1.12
CA GLU A 503 -12.76 -5.20 -0.89
C GLU A 503 -12.21 -5.20 0.54
N THR A 504 -13.03 -5.51 1.55
CA THR A 504 -12.55 -5.58 2.94
C THR A 504 -11.47 -6.65 3.13
N TYR A 505 -11.60 -7.83 2.51
CA TYR A 505 -10.55 -8.86 2.55
C TYR A 505 -9.29 -8.40 1.81
N MET A 506 -9.44 -7.74 0.66
CA MET A 506 -8.31 -7.20 -0.09
C MET A 506 -7.52 -6.18 0.76
N LYS A 507 -8.22 -5.29 1.46
CA LYS A 507 -7.62 -4.32 2.39
C LYS A 507 -6.91 -5.01 3.58
N ALA A 508 -7.42 -6.15 4.05
CA ALA A 508 -6.84 -6.92 5.15
C ALA A 508 -5.69 -7.86 4.72
N ALA A 509 -5.62 -8.27 3.45
CA ALA A 509 -4.71 -9.31 2.96
C ALA A 509 -3.23 -9.01 3.24
N ALA A 510 -2.79 -7.77 3.07
CA ALA A 510 -1.41 -7.36 3.35
C ALA A 510 -1.06 -7.48 4.84
N LEU A 511 -2.00 -7.19 5.73
CA LEU A 511 -1.84 -7.28 7.18
C LEU A 511 -1.74 -8.74 7.60
N ILE A 512 -2.65 -9.59 7.11
CA ILE A 512 -2.63 -11.04 7.36
C ILE A 512 -1.32 -11.65 6.85
N LYS A 513 -0.87 -11.29 5.64
CA LYS A 513 0.41 -11.76 5.09
C LYS A 513 1.60 -11.36 5.96
N SER A 514 1.54 -10.21 6.64
CA SER A 514 2.60 -9.76 7.56
C SER A 514 2.68 -10.58 8.86
N LEU A 515 1.65 -11.35 9.20
CA LEU A 515 1.64 -12.21 10.39
C LEU A 515 2.44 -13.51 10.20
N HIS A 516 2.59 -13.99 8.97
CA HIS A 516 3.20 -15.30 8.68
C HIS A 516 4.56 -15.16 8.00
N SER A 517 5.61 -15.67 8.65
CA SER A 517 6.99 -15.67 8.17
C SER A 517 7.26 -16.63 7.00
N THR A 518 6.38 -17.61 6.74
CA THR A 518 6.62 -18.74 5.82
C THR A 518 6.54 -18.40 4.32
N ASN A 519 5.80 -17.36 3.91
CA ASN A 519 5.42 -17.14 2.51
C ASN A 519 6.43 -16.38 1.63
N LEU A 520 7.56 -15.91 2.17
CA LEU A 520 8.55 -15.18 1.37
C LEU A 520 9.59 -16.09 0.69
N LYS A 521 9.87 -17.28 1.25
CA LYS A 521 10.83 -18.23 0.65
C LYS A 521 10.22 -19.07 -0.49
N GLU A 522 8.93 -19.40 -0.42
CA GLU A 522 8.27 -20.21 -1.46
C GLU A 522 8.09 -19.46 -2.78
N MET A 523 7.88 -18.13 -2.74
CA MET A 523 7.77 -17.32 -3.96
C MET A 523 9.07 -17.27 -4.79
N ALA A 524 10.23 -17.54 -4.19
CA ALA A 524 11.50 -17.63 -4.91
C ALA A 524 11.70 -19.00 -5.59
N MET A 525 11.03 -20.05 -5.11
CA MET A 525 11.19 -21.42 -5.60
C MET A 525 10.19 -21.81 -6.69
N ASP A 526 9.01 -21.18 -6.74
CA ASP A 526 7.97 -21.55 -7.72
C ASP A 526 8.25 -21.08 -9.17
N LYS A 527 9.19 -20.15 -9.37
CA LYS A 527 9.60 -19.72 -10.73
C LYS A 527 10.43 -20.77 -11.49
N GLU A 528 10.95 -21.80 -10.84
CA GLU A 528 11.89 -22.75 -11.46
C GLU A 528 11.24 -24.04 -12.01
N ARG A 529 9.92 -24.22 -11.89
CA ARG A 529 9.21 -25.43 -12.36
C ARG A 529 8.32 -25.19 -13.59
N GLU A 530 8.81 -24.45 -14.60
CA GLU A 530 8.20 -24.50 -15.94
C GLU A 530 8.84 -25.60 -16.79
N VAL A 531 8.01 -26.45 -17.40
CA VAL A 531 8.43 -27.48 -18.35
C VAL A 531 8.98 -26.79 -19.61
N GLN A 532 10.29 -26.83 -19.83
CA GLN A 532 10.96 -26.25 -20.99
C GLN A 532 10.83 -27.18 -22.23
N PRO A 533 9.96 -26.88 -23.23
CA PRO A 533 9.64 -27.80 -24.32
C PRO A 533 10.80 -28.02 -25.30
N GLY A 534 11.75 -27.07 -25.36
CA GLY A 534 12.95 -27.14 -26.18
C GLY A 534 14.11 -27.91 -25.56
N ARG A 535 13.97 -28.44 -24.35
CA ARG A 535 15.07 -29.17 -23.68
C ARG A 535 15.56 -30.34 -24.56
N LYS A 536 16.87 -30.39 -24.80
CA LYS A 536 17.56 -31.35 -25.70
C LYS A 536 17.29 -31.16 -27.21
N LYS A 537 16.62 -30.10 -27.63
CA LYS A 537 16.43 -29.76 -29.04
C LYS A 537 17.58 -28.92 -29.57
N LYS A 538 18.04 -29.19 -30.80
CA LYS A 538 19.03 -28.37 -31.50
C LYS A 538 18.37 -27.55 -32.60
N VAL A 539 18.39 -26.22 -32.44
CA VAL A 539 17.82 -25.26 -33.37
C VAL A 539 18.94 -24.51 -34.10
N LEU A 540 18.90 -24.48 -35.43
CA LEU A 540 19.76 -23.64 -36.24
C LEU A 540 18.96 -22.42 -36.69
N LEU A 541 19.41 -21.22 -36.33
CA LEU A 541 18.79 -19.97 -36.75
C LEU A 541 19.67 -19.33 -37.83
N VAL A 542 19.12 -19.22 -39.04
CA VAL A 542 19.81 -18.66 -40.21
C VAL A 542 19.61 -17.16 -40.21
N ASP A 543 20.69 -16.42 -39.98
CA ASP A 543 20.74 -14.95 -39.93
C ASP A 543 20.83 -14.35 -41.34
N HIS A 544 19.75 -13.70 -41.78
CA HIS A 544 19.64 -12.99 -43.06
C HIS A 544 19.93 -11.49 -42.90
N GLU A 545 20.83 -11.13 -41.98
CA GLU A 545 21.33 -9.75 -41.77
C GLU A 545 20.29 -8.82 -41.14
N ASP A 546 19.46 -9.36 -40.26
CA ASP A 546 18.54 -8.57 -39.43
C ASP A 546 19.16 -8.22 -38.08
N SER A 547 18.88 -7.00 -37.61
CA SER A 547 19.43 -6.50 -36.34
C SER A 547 18.79 -7.13 -35.09
N PHE A 548 17.61 -7.77 -35.21
CA PHE A 548 16.84 -8.37 -34.12
C PHE A 548 17.05 -9.89 -33.99
N VAL A 549 17.92 -10.48 -34.82
CA VAL A 549 18.14 -11.93 -34.91
C VAL A 549 18.50 -12.58 -33.57
N HIS A 550 19.24 -11.88 -32.71
CA HIS A 550 19.65 -12.40 -31.40
C HIS A 550 18.52 -12.38 -30.36
N THR A 551 17.56 -11.46 -30.47
CA THR A 551 16.36 -11.44 -29.62
C THR A 551 15.46 -12.62 -29.97
N LEU A 552 15.26 -12.89 -31.27
CA LEU A 552 14.55 -14.08 -31.73
C LEU A 552 15.26 -15.37 -31.27
N ALA A 553 16.59 -15.42 -31.40
CA ALA A 553 17.38 -16.56 -30.91
C ALA A 553 17.22 -16.77 -29.40
N ASP A 554 17.12 -15.69 -28.62
CA ASP A 554 16.93 -15.76 -27.19
C ASP A 554 15.57 -16.37 -26.81
N TYR A 555 14.49 -16.03 -27.50
CA TYR A 555 13.17 -16.65 -27.26
C TYR A 555 13.21 -18.17 -27.44
N PHE A 556 13.94 -18.66 -28.47
CA PHE A 556 14.17 -20.10 -28.63
C PHE A 556 15.03 -20.70 -27.51
N ARG A 557 16.05 -19.97 -27.00
CA ARG A 557 16.86 -20.42 -25.86
C ARG A 557 16.05 -20.50 -24.56
N GLN A 558 15.14 -19.56 -24.34
CA GLN A 558 14.25 -19.55 -23.18
C GLN A 558 13.33 -20.79 -23.13
N THR A 559 13.03 -21.43 -24.27
CA THR A 559 12.35 -22.74 -24.29
C THR A 559 13.23 -23.90 -23.81
N GLY A 560 14.51 -23.69 -23.52
CA GLY A 560 15.51 -24.71 -23.16
C GLY A 560 16.27 -25.34 -24.34
N ALA A 561 16.10 -24.80 -25.56
CA ALA A 561 16.75 -25.33 -26.76
C ALA A 561 18.19 -24.84 -26.91
N ARG A 562 19.05 -25.68 -27.50
CA ARG A 562 20.39 -25.26 -27.93
C ARG A 562 20.27 -24.57 -29.29
N VAL A 563 20.48 -23.25 -29.31
CA VAL A 563 20.35 -22.42 -30.51
C VAL A 563 21.71 -21.96 -31.04
N GLU A 564 22.02 -22.30 -32.28
CA GLU A 564 23.19 -21.79 -33.03
C GLU A 564 22.72 -20.78 -34.08
N VAL A 565 23.26 -19.57 -34.07
CA VAL A 565 22.95 -18.51 -35.05
C VAL A 565 24.07 -18.46 -36.07
N ILE A 566 23.75 -18.67 -37.35
CA ILE A 566 24.73 -18.74 -38.45
C ILE A 566 24.31 -17.83 -39.59
N ARG A 567 25.26 -17.07 -40.15
CA ARG A 567 25.02 -16.22 -41.33
C ARG A 567 24.58 -17.04 -42.54
N TRP A 568 23.62 -16.53 -43.29
CA TRP A 568 22.97 -17.23 -44.41
C TRP A 568 23.94 -17.88 -45.42
N HIS A 569 25.06 -17.23 -45.76
CA HIS A 569 26.02 -17.74 -46.74
C HIS A 569 26.78 -18.99 -46.27
N LEU A 570 26.81 -19.27 -44.97
CA LEU A 570 27.40 -20.49 -44.38
C LEU A 570 26.33 -21.52 -43.99
N ALA A 571 25.06 -21.12 -43.90
CA ALA A 571 24.00 -21.94 -43.33
C ALA A 571 23.79 -23.25 -44.11
N LEU A 572 23.88 -23.21 -45.44
CA LEU A 572 23.69 -24.39 -46.29
C LEU A 572 24.70 -25.51 -45.98
N ASP A 573 25.97 -25.16 -45.74
CA ASP A 573 27.01 -26.13 -45.42
C ASP A 573 26.77 -26.75 -44.03
N ILE A 574 26.31 -25.95 -43.06
CA ILE A 574 25.95 -26.42 -41.72
C ILE A 574 24.72 -27.34 -41.75
N ILE A 575 23.69 -27.00 -42.55
CA ILE A 575 22.49 -27.84 -42.70
C ILE A 575 22.89 -29.20 -43.30
N LYS A 576 23.75 -29.22 -44.33
CA LYS A 576 24.25 -30.46 -44.96
C LYS A 576 25.12 -31.30 -44.03
N ALA A 577 25.96 -30.67 -43.23
CA ALA A 577 26.87 -31.38 -42.33
C ALA A 577 26.19 -31.90 -41.04
N SER A 578 25.08 -31.26 -40.63
CA SER A 578 24.44 -31.54 -39.34
C SER A 578 23.41 -32.67 -39.43
N LYS A 579 23.70 -33.82 -38.80
CA LYS A 579 22.78 -34.97 -38.78
C LYS A 579 21.62 -34.86 -37.78
N ASN A 580 21.68 -33.95 -36.80
CA ASN A 580 20.76 -33.91 -35.65
C ASN A 580 20.11 -32.53 -35.41
N LEU A 581 19.68 -31.82 -36.47
CA LEU A 581 18.87 -30.61 -36.30
C LEU A 581 17.39 -30.97 -36.06
N ASP A 582 16.78 -30.33 -35.07
CA ASP A 582 15.36 -30.47 -34.75
C ASP A 582 14.50 -29.40 -35.43
N LEU A 583 15.08 -28.23 -35.71
CA LEU A 583 14.39 -27.10 -36.34
C LEU A 583 15.41 -26.18 -37.01
N VAL A 584 15.07 -25.70 -38.21
CA VAL A 584 15.74 -24.55 -38.85
C VAL A 584 14.81 -23.34 -38.81
N VAL A 585 15.32 -22.23 -38.29
CA VAL A 585 14.59 -20.96 -38.23
C VAL A 585 15.16 -20.02 -39.29
N LEU A 586 14.32 -19.59 -40.23
CA LEU A 586 14.67 -18.56 -41.21
C LEU A 586 14.32 -17.19 -40.61
N SER A 587 15.36 -16.45 -40.21
CA SER A 587 15.20 -15.14 -39.57
C SER A 587 14.62 -14.08 -40.53
N PRO A 588 14.19 -12.93 -39.99
CA PRO A 588 13.94 -11.73 -40.78
C PRO A 588 15.20 -11.27 -41.52
N GLY A 589 15.05 -10.29 -42.41
CA GLY A 589 16.16 -9.67 -43.13
C GLY A 589 15.68 -8.59 -44.09
N PRO A 590 16.58 -7.72 -44.56
CA PRO A 590 16.26 -6.70 -45.55
C PRO A 590 16.03 -7.32 -46.95
N GLY A 591 15.63 -6.52 -47.93
CA GLY A 591 15.61 -6.95 -49.33
C GLY A 591 14.57 -8.03 -49.66
N ARG A 592 14.93 -8.98 -50.51
CA ARG A 592 14.05 -10.06 -51.00
C ARG A 592 14.64 -11.44 -50.68
N PRO A 593 13.81 -12.50 -50.55
CA PRO A 593 14.31 -13.85 -50.25
C PRO A 593 15.40 -14.37 -51.20
N LYS A 594 15.32 -14.00 -52.49
CA LYS A 594 16.31 -14.40 -53.50
C LYS A 594 17.73 -13.90 -53.21
N ASP A 595 17.87 -12.83 -52.44
CA ASP A 595 19.16 -12.20 -52.15
C ASP A 595 19.99 -13.03 -51.16
N PHE A 596 19.35 -13.97 -50.44
CA PHE A 596 19.97 -14.79 -49.40
C PHE A 596 19.97 -16.30 -49.68
N LYS A 597 19.72 -16.73 -50.92
CA LYS A 597 19.69 -18.16 -51.30
C LYS A 597 18.77 -18.99 -50.38
N THR A 598 17.62 -18.42 -50.02
CA THR A 598 16.68 -19.08 -49.10
C THR A 598 16.07 -20.33 -49.72
N GLN A 599 15.97 -20.39 -51.05
CA GLN A 599 15.41 -21.52 -51.78
C GLN A 599 16.27 -22.78 -51.60
N GLU A 600 17.59 -22.66 -51.70
CA GLU A 600 18.54 -23.75 -51.50
C GLU A 600 18.51 -24.25 -50.06
N SER A 601 18.42 -23.34 -49.08
CA SER A 601 18.30 -23.69 -47.67
C SER A 601 17.00 -24.44 -47.37
N ILE A 602 15.85 -23.96 -47.87
CA ILE A 602 14.55 -24.62 -47.69
C ILE A 602 14.56 -26.02 -48.33
N GLN A 603 15.03 -26.14 -49.57
CA GLN A 603 15.12 -27.43 -50.25
C GLN A 603 15.97 -28.41 -49.44
N CYS A 604 17.16 -27.99 -48.98
CA CYS A 604 18.05 -28.82 -48.21
C CYS A 604 17.41 -29.29 -46.88
N CYS A 605 16.67 -28.43 -46.19
CA CYS A 605 15.94 -28.81 -44.99
C CYS A 605 14.87 -29.87 -45.29
N LEU A 606 14.09 -29.67 -46.35
CA LEU A 606 13.03 -30.61 -46.73
C LEU A 606 13.59 -31.97 -47.17
N ASP A 607 14.67 -32.00 -47.94
CA ASP A 607 15.35 -33.24 -48.37
C ASP A 607 15.88 -34.05 -47.18
N ASN A 608 16.19 -33.38 -46.07
CA ASN A 608 16.69 -34.01 -44.84
C ASN A 608 15.59 -34.15 -43.76
N GLY A 609 14.32 -33.87 -44.09
CA GLY A 609 13.19 -33.98 -43.16
C GLY A 609 13.30 -33.05 -41.94
N ILE A 610 14.00 -31.92 -42.06
CA ILE A 610 14.20 -30.96 -40.98
C ILE A 610 13.05 -29.93 -40.98
N PRO A 611 12.31 -29.77 -39.87
CA PRO A 611 11.28 -28.75 -39.75
C PRO A 611 11.78 -27.33 -39.99
N ILE A 612 10.93 -26.46 -40.54
CA ILE A 612 11.26 -25.06 -40.84
C ILE A 612 10.26 -24.12 -40.16
N PHE A 613 10.78 -23.08 -39.50
CA PHE A 613 9.98 -21.94 -39.07
C PHE A 613 10.50 -20.63 -39.69
N GLY A 614 9.64 -19.87 -40.37
CA GLY A 614 10.02 -18.60 -40.98
C GLY A 614 9.47 -17.38 -40.24
N VAL A 615 10.27 -16.32 -40.10
CA VAL A 615 9.83 -15.03 -39.54
C VAL A 615 10.09 -13.91 -40.56
N CYS A 616 9.08 -13.10 -40.85
CA CYS A 616 9.14 -11.97 -41.79
C CYS A 616 9.68 -12.36 -43.17
N LEU A 617 10.96 -12.09 -43.48
CA LEU A 617 11.63 -12.56 -44.69
C LEU A 617 11.55 -14.09 -44.83
N GLY A 618 11.60 -14.83 -43.71
CA GLY A 618 11.42 -16.28 -43.67
C GLY A 618 10.04 -16.73 -44.16
N LEU A 619 8.95 -16.03 -43.80
CA LEU A 619 7.61 -16.31 -44.36
C LEU A 619 7.59 -16.04 -45.86
N GLN A 620 8.16 -14.92 -46.28
CA GLN A 620 8.23 -14.53 -47.69
C GLN A 620 9.00 -15.56 -48.52
N ALA A 621 10.08 -16.11 -47.96
CA ALA A 621 10.87 -17.19 -48.55
C ALA A 621 10.06 -18.48 -48.70
N VAL A 622 9.33 -18.90 -47.65
CA VAL A 622 8.46 -20.09 -47.69
C VAL A 622 7.38 -19.93 -48.76
N VAL A 623 6.69 -18.79 -48.80
CA VAL A 623 5.66 -18.52 -49.82
C VAL A 623 6.24 -18.60 -51.23
N LYS A 624 7.39 -17.98 -51.47
CA LYS A 624 8.06 -18.03 -52.79
C LYS A 624 8.50 -19.43 -53.18
N TYR A 625 9.06 -20.19 -52.24
CA TYR A 625 9.54 -21.55 -52.48
C TYR A 625 8.42 -22.48 -52.97
N PHE A 626 7.24 -22.40 -52.37
CA PHE A 626 6.08 -23.23 -52.74
C PHE A 626 5.28 -22.67 -53.93
N GLY A 627 5.79 -21.65 -54.64
CA GLY A 627 5.18 -21.13 -55.87
C GLY A 627 4.22 -19.95 -55.70
N GLY A 628 4.15 -19.35 -54.51
CA GLY A 628 3.38 -18.14 -54.24
C GLY A 628 4.02 -16.86 -54.80
N GLN A 629 3.28 -15.75 -54.73
CA GLN A 629 3.73 -14.43 -55.15
C GLN A 629 3.80 -13.46 -53.97
N LEU A 630 4.74 -12.50 -54.06
CA LEU A 630 4.89 -11.42 -53.09
C LEU A 630 4.51 -10.11 -53.76
N ALA A 631 3.84 -9.22 -53.02
CA ALA A 631 3.57 -7.85 -53.41
C ALA A 631 4.26 -6.87 -52.46
N VAL A 632 4.37 -5.61 -52.90
CA VAL A 632 4.76 -4.49 -52.04
C VAL A 632 3.47 -3.92 -51.46
N LEU A 633 3.44 -3.66 -50.16
CA LEU A 633 2.32 -3.00 -49.50
C LEU A 633 2.19 -1.56 -50.00
N ASP A 634 0.95 -1.09 -50.17
CA ASP A 634 0.68 0.32 -50.50
C ASP A 634 1.25 1.28 -49.45
N TYR A 635 1.27 0.83 -48.19
CA TYR A 635 1.88 1.54 -47.07
C TYR A 635 2.84 0.62 -46.30
N PRO A 636 4.14 0.96 -46.17
CA PRO A 636 5.12 0.12 -45.47
C PRO A 636 4.87 0.08 -43.95
N GLN A 637 5.00 -1.11 -43.36
CA GLN A 637 4.72 -1.34 -41.95
C GLN A 637 6.05 -1.55 -41.21
N HIS A 638 6.74 -0.45 -40.87
CA HIS A 638 8.04 -0.46 -40.19
C HIS A 638 7.91 0.04 -38.75
N GLY A 639 8.02 -0.86 -37.77
CA GLY A 639 7.87 -0.52 -36.36
C GLY A 639 6.44 -0.15 -35.98
N LYS A 640 5.45 -0.77 -36.65
CA LYS A 640 4.04 -0.49 -36.45
C LYS A 640 3.33 -1.64 -35.77
N ILE A 641 2.32 -1.29 -35.01
CA ILE A 641 1.42 -2.23 -34.36
C ILE A 641 0.21 -2.47 -35.28
N SER A 642 -0.26 -3.71 -35.37
CA SER A 642 -1.53 -4.03 -36.01
C SER A 642 -2.29 -5.10 -35.23
N LYS A 643 -3.61 -5.05 -35.29
CA LYS A 643 -4.45 -6.16 -34.83
C LYS A 643 -4.43 -7.30 -35.83
N VAL A 644 -4.34 -8.52 -35.31
CA VAL A 644 -4.31 -9.76 -36.08
C VAL A 644 -5.38 -10.69 -35.54
N SER A 645 -6.17 -11.24 -36.45
CA SER A 645 -7.18 -12.24 -36.15
C SER A 645 -6.68 -13.61 -36.59
N ARG A 646 -6.80 -14.58 -35.70
CA ARG A 646 -6.54 -15.98 -36.00
C ARG A 646 -7.68 -16.53 -36.86
N LEU A 647 -7.38 -17.15 -37.99
CA LEU A 647 -8.42 -17.71 -38.86
C LEU A 647 -8.81 -19.14 -38.47
N GLN A 648 -7.94 -19.85 -37.73
CA GLN A 648 -8.11 -21.27 -37.42
C GLN A 648 -7.45 -21.67 -36.10
N THR A 649 -8.02 -22.67 -35.43
CA THR A 649 -7.41 -23.32 -34.27
C THR A 649 -6.35 -24.34 -34.71
N GLY A 650 -5.24 -24.42 -33.99
CA GLY A 650 -4.17 -25.40 -34.23
C GLY A 650 -3.09 -25.30 -33.17
N ASN A 651 -2.19 -26.29 -33.12
CA ASN A 651 -1.15 -26.39 -32.09
C ASN A 651 -0.19 -25.19 -32.06
N LEU A 652 -0.03 -24.47 -33.18
CA LEU A 652 0.74 -23.23 -33.23
C LEU A 652 0.10 -22.09 -32.42
N TRP A 653 -1.22 -22.13 -32.26
CA TRP A 653 -2.05 -21.08 -31.65
C TRP A 653 -2.64 -21.48 -30.30
N GLU A 654 -2.08 -22.50 -29.66
CA GLU A 654 -2.48 -22.91 -28.31
C GLU A 654 -2.21 -21.77 -27.32
N ALA A 655 -3.21 -21.47 -26.47
CA ALA A 655 -3.16 -20.36 -25.50
C ALA A 655 -2.85 -18.96 -26.08
N ILE A 656 -3.10 -18.75 -27.38
CA ILE A 656 -3.10 -17.43 -28.03
C ILE A 656 -4.56 -17.01 -28.30
N PRO A 657 -4.96 -15.79 -27.92
CA PRO A 657 -6.34 -15.33 -28.10
C PRO A 657 -6.74 -15.23 -29.57
N GLN A 658 -8.05 -15.15 -29.83
CA GLN A 658 -8.60 -15.09 -31.18
C GLN A 658 -8.17 -13.82 -31.94
N GLU A 659 -8.04 -12.71 -31.23
CA GLU A 659 -7.47 -11.46 -31.71
C GLU A 659 -6.30 -11.06 -30.82
N PHE A 660 -5.23 -10.55 -31.42
CA PHE A 660 -4.03 -10.13 -30.71
C PHE A 660 -3.28 -9.03 -31.46
N THR A 661 -2.32 -8.43 -30.78
CA THR A 661 -1.56 -7.27 -31.23
C THR A 661 -0.12 -7.66 -31.52
N VAL A 662 0.42 -7.26 -32.69
CA VAL A 662 1.80 -7.60 -33.08
C VAL A 662 2.56 -6.45 -33.73
N GLY A 663 3.89 -6.51 -33.64
CA GLY A 663 4.82 -5.65 -34.35
C GLY A 663 5.13 -6.10 -35.77
N ARG A 664 5.03 -5.17 -36.72
CA ARG A 664 5.34 -5.37 -38.15
C ARG A 664 6.57 -4.54 -38.56
N TYR A 665 7.47 -5.18 -39.30
CA TYR A 665 8.68 -4.57 -39.90
C TYR A 665 8.87 -5.05 -41.35
N HIS A 666 7.87 -4.83 -42.21
CA HIS A 666 7.92 -5.33 -43.59
C HIS A 666 7.27 -4.37 -44.59
N SER A 667 7.86 -4.32 -45.79
CA SER A 667 7.25 -3.69 -46.98
C SER A 667 6.65 -4.72 -47.93
N LEU A 668 7.12 -5.96 -47.89
CA LEU A 668 6.64 -7.04 -48.72
C LEU A 668 5.62 -7.89 -47.97
N CYS A 669 4.64 -8.41 -48.67
CA CYS A 669 3.67 -9.35 -48.13
C CYS A 669 3.39 -10.47 -49.14
N ALA A 670 2.78 -11.55 -48.66
CA ALA A 670 2.29 -12.62 -49.52
C ALA A 670 1.03 -12.18 -50.26
N ALA A 671 1.10 -12.12 -51.59
CA ALA A 671 0.01 -11.71 -52.47
C ALA A 671 -0.82 -12.90 -52.96
N SER A 672 -0.16 -14.04 -53.21
CA SER A 672 -0.83 -15.30 -53.51
C SER A 672 -0.23 -16.43 -52.68
N ILE A 673 -1.11 -17.27 -52.13
CA ILE A 673 -0.75 -18.42 -51.31
C ILE A 673 -1.06 -19.68 -52.11
N PRO A 674 -0.08 -20.55 -52.39
CA PRO A 674 -0.30 -21.81 -53.10
C PRO A 674 -1.13 -22.78 -52.24
N ASP A 675 -1.87 -23.68 -52.88
CA ASP A 675 -2.82 -24.58 -52.19
C ASP A 675 -2.18 -25.46 -51.10
N CYS A 676 -0.90 -25.78 -51.20
CA CYS A 676 -0.18 -26.56 -50.19
C CYS A 676 0.06 -25.80 -48.87
N LEU A 677 -0.09 -24.47 -48.87
CA LEU A 677 0.02 -23.60 -47.71
C LEU A 677 -1.38 -23.15 -47.24
N LYS A 678 -1.56 -23.10 -45.94
CA LYS A 678 -2.80 -22.71 -45.26
C LYS A 678 -2.56 -21.40 -44.52
N VAL A 679 -3.39 -20.39 -44.76
CA VAL A 679 -3.34 -19.13 -43.98
C VAL A 679 -4.00 -19.36 -42.63
N THR A 680 -3.29 -19.02 -41.56
CA THR A 680 -3.72 -19.29 -40.18
C THR A 680 -3.93 -18.01 -39.35
N ALA A 681 -3.38 -16.88 -39.78
CA ALA A 681 -3.66 -15.57 -39.20
C ALA A 681 -3.61 -14.46 -40.27
N MET A 682 -4.43 -13.42 -40.08
CA MET A 682 -4.53 -12.27 -40.98
C MET A 682 -4.69 -10.98 -40.18
N SER A 683 -4.10 -9.91 -40.67
CA SER A 683 -4.19 -8.57 -40.08
C SER A 683 -5.47 -7.84 -40.47
N GLU A 684 -5.82 -6.78 -39.73
CA GLU A 684 -6.98 -5.93 -40.00
C GLU A 684 -6.96 -5.26 -41.39
N ASP A 685 -5.78 -5.06 -41.99
CA ASP A 685 -5.59 -4.58 -43.37
C ASP A 685 -5.54 -5.72 -44.41
N ASN A 686 -6.08 -6.90 -44.07
CA ASN A 686 -6.17 -8.09 -44.93
C ASN A 686 -4.82 -8.64 -45.42
N VAL A 687 -3.73 -8.39 -44.69
CA VAL A 687 -2.41 -8.95 -45.03
C VAL A 687 -2.19 -10.26 -44.28
N VAL A 688 -1.73 -11.29 -45.00
CA VAL A 688 -1.40 -12.62 -44.43
C VAL A 688 -0.33 -12.48 -43.36
N MET A 689 -0.63 -12.91 -42.14
CA MET A 689 0.24 -12.79 -40.98
C MET A 689 0.88 -14.11 -40.54
N ALA A 690 0.27 -15.24 -40.89
CA ALA A 690 0.85 -16.54 -40.62
C ALA A 690 0.37 -17.61 -41.59
N ILE A 691 1.24 -18.60 -41.84
CA ILE A 691 0.97 -19.74 -42.70
C ILE A 691 1.48 -21.05 -42.08
N GLU A 692 0.82 -22.15 -42.41
CA GLU A 692 1.27 -23.52 -42.12
C GLU A 692 1.16 -24.37 -43.38
N HIS A 693 2.16 -25.21 -43.64
CA HIS A 693 2.06 -26.19 -44.71
C HIS A 693 1.12 -27.34 -44.29
N ARG A 694 0.27 -27.80 -45.21
CA ARG A 694 -0.76 -28.81 -44.91
C ARG A 694 -0.19 -30.16 -44.47
N HIS A 695 0.92 -30.59 -45.09
CA HIS A 695 1.52 -31.91 -44.85
C HIS A 695 2.95 -31.88 -44.26
N LEU A 696 3.81 -30.96 -44.70
CA LEU A 696 5.19 -30.82 -44.22
C LEU A 696 5.27 -30.04 -42.89
N PRO A 697 6.32 -30.26 -42.07
CA PRO A 697 6.55 -29.53 -40.83
C PRO A 697 7.13 -28.13 -41.09
N VAL A 698 6.37 -27.30 -41.81
CA VAL A 698 6.74 -25.92 -42.16
C VAL A 698 5.66 -24.96 -41.68
N ALA A 699 6.05 -23.96 -40.90
CA ALA A 699 5.18 -22.85 -40.52
C ALA A 699 5.94 -21.52 -40.62
N ALA A 700 5.23 -20.41 -40.74
CA ALA A 700 5.88 -19.11 -40.74
C ALA A 700 4.93 -18.00 -40.29
N VAL A 701 5.51 -16.90 -39.80
CA VAL A 701 4.80 -15.66 -39.45
C VAL A 701 5.42 -14.44 -40.13
N GLN A 702 4.60 -13.46 -40.49
CA GLN A 702 5.03 -12.24 -41.17
C GLN A 702 5.43 -11.14 -40.18
N PHE A 703 4.80 -11.12 -39.00
CA PHE A 703 5.13 -10.24 -37.90
C PHE A 703 6.36 -10.74 -37.13
N HIS A 704 6.89 -9.90 -36.25
CA HIS A 704 8.08 -10.19 -35.45
C HIS A 704 7.66 -10.59 -34.02
N PRO A 705 7.63 -11.90 -33.68
CA PRO A 705 7.27 -12.35 -32.33
C PRO A 705 8.25 -11.84 -31.26
N GLU A 706 9.51 -11.60 -31.63
CA GLU A 706 10.57 -11.10 -30.76
C GLU A 706 10.50 -9.59 -30.50
N SER A 707 9.65 -8.86 -31.23
CA SER A 707 9.55 -7.41 -31.08
C SER A 707 8.89 -7.04 -29.75
N ILE A 708 9.35 -5.94 -29.15
CA ILE A 708 8.68 -5.30 -28.00
C ILE A 708 7.21 -4.94 -28.31
N LEU A 709 6.90 -4.69 -29.59
CA LEU A 709 5.54 -4.40 -30.06
C LEU A 709 4.63 -5.65 -30.08
N SER A 710 5.19 -6.85 -29.87
CA SER A 710 4.50 -8.14 -29.75
C SER A 710 4.61 -8.73 -28.34
N ALA A 711 5.11 -7.97 -27.36
CA ALA A 711 5.45 -8.47 -26.01
C ALA A 711 4.24 -8.58 -25.07
N GLN A 712 3.08 -8.04 -25.44
CA GLN A 712 1.88 -8.09 -24.62
C GLN A 712 1.51 -9.55 -24.31
N ASP A 713 1.27 -9.84 -23.02
CA ASP A 713 0.92 -11.18 -22.50
C ASP A 713 1.87 -12.33 -22.87
N ASP A 714 3.16 -12.02 -23.07
CA ASP A 714 4.20 -12.97 -23.49
C ASP A 714 3.88 -13.69 -24.81
N LEU A 715 3.07 -13.06 -25.68
CA LEU A 715 2.55 -13.67 -26.91
C LEU A 715 3.65 -14.23 -27.80
N GLY A 716 4.72 -13.46 -28.03
CA GLY A 716 5.85 -13.89 -28.84
C GLY A 716 6.52 -15.15 -28.30
N LEU A 717 6.81 -15.20 -26.98
CA LEU A 717 7.46 -16.35 -26.35
C LEU A 717 6.54 -17.58 -26.38
N ARG A 718 5.24 -17.41 -26.11
CA ARG A 718 4.24 -18.50 -26.20
C ARG A 718 4.17 -19.08 -27.62
N LEU A 719 4.16 -18.22 -28.64
CA LEU A 719 4.19 -18.68 -30.03
C LEU A 719 5.47 -19.51 -30.31
N ILE A 720 6.63 -19.06 -29.84
CA ILE A 720 7.89 -19.81 -30.01
C ILE A 720 7.87 -21.16 -29.26
N MET A 721 7.29 -21.22 -28.06
CA MET A 721 7.05 -22.49 -27.36
C MET A 721 6.16 -23.44 -28.18
N ASN A 722 5.09 -22.91 -28.77
CA ASN A 722 4.18 -23.67 -29.62
C ASN A 722 4.87 -24.16 -30.91
N VAL A 723 5.75 -23.35 -31.52
CA VAL A 723 6.57 -23.75 -32.68
C VAL A 723 7.44 -24.95 -32.33
N ILE A 724 8.16 -24.88 -31.21
CA ILE A 724 9.04 -25.97 -30.76
C ILE A 724 8.25 -27.25 -30.51
N THR A 725 7.12 -27.16 -29.81
CA THR A 725 6.28 -28.34 -29.50
C THR A 725 5.64 -28.93 -30.76
N SER A 726 5.06 -28.09 -31.63
CA SER A 726 4.26 -28.54 -32.77
C SER A 726 5.10 -29.04 -33.95
N LEU A 727 6.17 -28.33 -34.32
CA LEU A 727 6.97 -28.67 -35.51
C LEU A 727 7.98 -29.78 -35.23
N THR A 728 8.64 -29.77 -34.06
CA THR A 728 9.63 -30.80 -33.73
C THR A 728 9.00 -32.13 -33.30
N GLY A 729 7.72 -32.13 -32.90
CA GLY A 729 6.95 -33.33 -32.61
C GLY A 729 6.59 -34.16 -33.85
N ARG A 730 6.40 -33.52 -35.02
CA ARG A 730 6.05 -34.21 -36.29
C ARG A 730 7.19 -35.05 -36.87
N LYS A 731 8.44 -34.80 -36.48
CA LYS A 731 9.62 -35.60 -36.90
C LYS A 731 9.46 -37.08 -36.51
N LYS A 732 8.82 -37.38 -35.37
CA LYS A 732 8.57 -38.75 -34.90
C LYS A 732 7.46 -39.52 -35.65
N GLN A 733 6.49 -38.82 -36.25
CA GLN A 733 5.41 -39.46 -37.03
C GLN A 733 5.86 -39.86 -38.44
N ALA A 734 6.79 -39.10 -39.03
CA ALA A 734 7.39 -39.45 -40.33
C ALA A 734 8.30 -40.69 -40.21
N GLU A 735 9.06 -40.82 -39.13
CA GLU A 735 9.91 -42.00 -38.86
C GLU A 735 9.09 -43.28 -38.57
N SER A 736 7.86 -43.16 -38.05
CA SER A 736 6.98 -44.32 -37.78
C SER A 736 6.19 -44.84 -39.00
N LEU A 737 6.17 -44.09 -40.11
CA LEU A 737 5.48 -44.49 -41.35
C LEU A 737 6.40 -45.15 -42.38
N THR A 738 7.71 -45.22 -42.11
CA THR A 738 8.73 -45.88 -42.94
C THR A 738 9.39 -47.07 -42.23
N GLY A 739 8.75 -47.61 -41.19
CA GLY A 739 9.20 -48.79 -40.45
C GLY A 739 8.54 -50.08 -40.92
#